data_AF-A0A9P9IYH1-F1
#
_entry.id   AF-A0A9P9IYH1-F1
#
_cell.length_a   1.000
_cell.length_b   1.000
_cell.length_c   1.000
_cell.angle_alpha   90.00
_cell.angle_beta   90.00
_cell.angle_gamma   90.00
#
_symmetry.space_group_name_H-M   'P 1'
#
loop_
_entity.id
_entity.type
_entity.pdbx_description
1 polymer ?
#
loop_
_entity_poly.entity_id
_entity_poly.type
_entity_poly.pdbx_seq_one_letter_code
_entity_poly.pdbx_strand_id
1 'polypeptide(L)'
;MVLEALAAVGLASSITQFIDFTSKLFTTATKIYLSVEGSTRDSQNLEDLTQSLQHICADLSRNSRNAQGLGLAPPKITPSLEKLGTDCQNEANAFLSVLHNLKAKKTGSKWSSFRAALSTIWKENQVNSMEKRLETYRSQLILELQVLQTYVRDAHDKLTGGLKAMEALVLKKKENKDMENEHEILSIRLPDVDQEAVHVPPIPRLVWKEIIDSDIPIQLAVLDSLTFDLMDFRHAKIHEAYKNTYQWIYSNQFRSWLENTGSIFWISGKPGSGKSTLMKYLVDDTQTHVGLSKWSGSRKLVITSHFFWVNGSDLQRSQEGLFRTLLYDIFRQCPELMEEIIPGPWDSVKRTMISQTAPKFIWSRAMLFSAFKNLSSAGANNTAFCMFIDGLDEYKGDHDELIAAIRQLSSLNVKICVASRPWNIFKEVYDQDTQSRLYLEDLNRKDIEEYVQGHLGALPKFQQLTHNHAQAAAILEEVVQKSQGVFLWVYLVVRSLIEGLRNEDRISQLEERLRAFPTDLEDFFRHIFDNLDPFYSKQTARMFQVTLNNRLLPFSPLTYWFMDEQEDCPQMALSMPVQGISAHQSFVRMTQITTRINGRCKGLLEVTPVPREGRYNSRVDFLHRTVRDYLMTTDVQAIIKSNEGEAFNTNLAICGALLAELKTI
;
A
#
# COMPACT_ATOMS: atom_id res chain seq x y z
N MET A 1 14.85 5.06 -30.52
CA MET A 1 14.82 4.95 -29.04
C MET A 1 14.90 6.27 -28.25
N VAL A 2 16.01 7.04 -28.23
CA VAL A 2 16.09 8.23 -27.32
C VAL A 2 15.13 9.35 -27.73
N LEU A 3 14.99 9.62 -29.04
CA LEU A 3 14.00 10.57 -29.55
C LEU A 3 12.55 10.15 -29.24
N GLU A 4 12.26 8.84 -29.26
CA GLU A 4 10.93 8.30 -28.90
C GLU A 4 10.65 8.46 -27.40
N ALA A 5 11.63 8.17 -26.53
CA ALA A 5 11.49 8.35 -25.09
C ALA A 5 11.36 9.85 -24.72
N LEU A 6 12.10 10.72 -25.39
CA LEU A 6 11.98 12.17 -25.22
C LEU A 6 10.64 12.70 -25.73
N ALA A 7 10.13 12.18 -26.84
CA ALA A 7 8.80 12.52 -27.35
C ALA A 7 7.70 12.06 -26.38
N ALA A 8 7.82 10.84 -25.82
CA ALA A 8 6.90 10.32 -24.81
C ALA A 8 6.93 11.13 -23.50
N VAL A 9 8.12 11.48 -23.00
CA VAL A 9 8.27 12.34 -21.80
C VAL A 9 7.75 13.75 -22.05
N GLY A 10 8.02 14.33 -23.23
CA GLY A 10 7.49 15.63 -23.63
C GLY A 10 5.96 15.63 -23.70
N LEU A 11 5.36 14.58 -24.26
CA LEU A 11 3.91 14.40 -24.30
C LEU A 11 3.31 14.22 -22.90
N ALA A 12 3.91 13.37 -22.05
CA ALA A 12 3.47 13.17 -20.67
C ALA A 12 3.55 14.46 -19.82
N SER A 13 4.59 15.27 -20.04
CA SER A 13 4.75 16.58 -19.39
C SER A 13 3.63 17.54 -19.79
N SER A 14 3.33 17.65 -21.09
CA SER A 14 2.21 18.48 -21.58
C SER A 14 0.86 18.01 -21.05
N ILE A 15 0.62 16.69 -20.98
CA ILE A 15 -0.61 16.13 -20.38
C ILE A 15 -0.70 16.49 -18.88
N THR A 16 0.41 16.40 -18.15
CA THR A 16 0.47 16.77 -16.73
C THR A 16 0.15 18.25 -16.53
N GLN A 17 0.78 19.13 -17.32
CA GLN A 17 0.53 20.57 -17.30
C GLN A 17 -0.94 20.89 -17.60
N PHE A 18 -1.53 20.19 -18.58
CA PHE A 18 -2.95 20.33 -18.90
C PHE A 18 -3.86 19.92 -17.74
N ILE A 19 -3.62 18.77 -17.10
CA ILE A 19 -4.45 18.28 -15.99
C ILE A 19 -4.36 19.25 -14.78
N ASP A 20 -3.15 19.67 -14.41
CA ASP A 20 -2.94 20.59 -13.29
C ASP A 20 -3.56 21.97 -13.55
N PHE A 21 -3.30 22.53 -14.73
CA PHE A 21 -3.85 23.83 -15.12
C PHE A 21 -5.38 23.80 -15.17
N THR A 22 -5.96 22.75 -15.76
CA THR A 22 -7.42 22.61 -15.89
C THR A 22 -8.07 22.43 -14.51
N SER A 23 -7.46 21.66 -13.61
CA SER A 23 -7.94 21.52 -12.22
C SER A 23 -7.93 22.85 -11.45
N LYS A 24 -6.86 23.64 -11.58
CA LYS A 24 -6.75 24.99 -11.00
C LYS A 24 -7.78 25.97 -11.61
N LEU A 25 -8.00 25.89 -12.92
CA LEU A 25 -9.00 26.68 -13.62
C LEU A 25 -10.40 26.36 -13.12
N PHE A 26 -10.74 25.08 -12.93
CA PHE A 26 -12.03 24.66 -12.37
C PHE A 26 -12.23 25.13 -10.93
N THR A 27 -11.20 24.99 -10.09
CA THR A 27 -11.25 25.46 -8.70
C THR A 27 -11.48 26.97 -8.63
N THR A 28 -10.80 27.73 -9.50
CA THR A 28 -10.91 29.20 -9.57
C THR A 28 -12.27 29.62 -10.11
N ALA A 29 -12.75 28.99 -11.18
CA ALA A 29 -14.05 29.29 -11.77
C ALA A 29 -15.23 28.91 -10.85
N THR A 30 -15.10 27.83 -10.05
CA THR A 30 -16.08 27.45 -9.04
C THR A 30 -16.14 28.48 -7.89
N LYS A 31 -14.98 29.00 -7.45
CA LYS A 31 -14.92 30.10 -6.48
C LYS A 31 -15.58 31.38 -7.00
N ILE A 32 -15.39 31.71 -8.28
CA ILE A 32 -16.05 32.85 -8.94
C ILE A 32 -17.57 32.63 -9.08
N TYR A 33 -18.01 31.39 -9.35
CA TYR A 33 -19.44 31.05 -9.40
C TYR A 33 -20.15 31.20 -8.04
N LEU A 34 -19.44 30.90 -6.94
CA LEU A 34 -19.98 30.94 -5.58
C LEU A 34 -19.86 32.30 -4.89
N SER A 35 -19.09 33.26 -5.44
CA SER A 35 -18.95 34.59 -4.85
C SER A 35 -20.15 35.51 -5.15
N VAL A 36 -20.46 36.40 -4.19
CA VAL A 36 -21.64 37.29 -4.22
C VAL A 36 -21.35 38.62 -4.92
N GLU A 37 -20.09 39.05 -4.98
CA GLU A 37 -19.64 40.28 -5.67
C GLU A 37 -18.55 39.93 -6.67
N GLY A 38 -18.88 39.92 -7.97
CA GLY A 38 -17.91 39.69 -9.04
C GLY A 38 -17.19 41.01 -9.39
N SER A 39 -15.87 41.05 -9.24
CA SER A 39 -15.07 42.24 -9.53
C SER A 39 -14.51 42.22 -10.96
N THR A 40 -14.19 43.39 -11.53
CA THR A 40 -13.52 43.53 -12.84
C THR A 40 -12.13 42.88 -12.91
N ARG A 41 -11.52 42.59 -11.76
CA ARG A 41 -10.21 41.92 -11.64
C ARG A 41 -10.30 40.43 -11.95
N ASP A 42 -11.47 39.81 -11.72
CA ASP A 42 -11.72 38.40 -12.01
C ASP A 42 -11.90 38.14 -13.52
N SER A 43 -12.28 39.17 -14.28
CA SER A 43 -12.42 39.13 -15.74
C SER A 43 -11.06 39.08 -16.44
N GLN A 44 -10.10 39.87 -15.96
CA GLN A 44 -8.71 39.85 -16.45
C GLN A 44 -8.06 38.48 -16.19
N ASN A 45 -8.24 37.93 -14.99
CA ASN A 45 -7.72 36.62 -14.61
C ASN A 45 -8.24 35.48 -15.51
N LEU A 46 -9.52 35.51 -15.90
CA LEU A 46 -10.09 34.51 -16.81
C LEU A 46 -9.56 34.65 -18.25
N GLU A 47 -9.27 35.86 -18.72
CA GLU A 47 -8.63 36.08 -20.02
C GLU A 47 -7.19 35.55 -20.03
N ASP A 48 -6.41 35.83 -18.97
CA ASP A 48 -5.04 35.33 -18.81
C ASP A 48 -5.00 33.79 -18.70
N LEU A 49 -5.98 33.21 -18.01
CA LEU A 49 -6.15 31.75 -17.93
C LEU A 49 -6.56 31.13 -19.28
N THR A 50 -7.39 31.83 -20.06
CA THR A 50 -7.77 31.35 -21.40
C THR A 50 -6.57 31.36 -22.35
N GLN A 51 -5.72 32.39 -22.28
CA GLN A 51 -4.49 32.47 -23.06
C GLN A 51 -3.48 31.39 -22.64
N SER A 52 -3.37 31.13 -21.35
CA SER A 52 -2.50 30.07 -20.81
C SER A 52 -2.98 28.67 -21.25
N LEU A 53 -4.30 28.42 -21.27
CA LEU A 53 -4.86 27.19 -21.81
C LEU A 53 -4.55 27.01 -23.30
N GLN A 54 -4.62 28.10 -24.08
CA GLN A 54 -4.27 28.07 -25.51
C GLN A 54 -2.80 27.71 -25.74
N HIS A 55 -1.89 28.20 -24.89
CA HIS A 55 -0.47 27.84 -24.95
C HIS A 55 -0.25 26.35 -24.64
N ILE A 56 -0.88 25.84 -23.56
CA ILE A 56 -0.80 24.42 -23.18
C ILE A 56 -1.37 23.53 -24.28
N CYS A 57 -2.47 23.94 -24.93
CA CYS A 57 -3.03 23.22 -26.07
C CYS A 57 -2.07 23.17 -27.27
N ALA A 58 -1.36 24.27 -27.54
CA ALA A 58 -0.38 24.32 -28.63
C ALA A 58 0.81 23.41 -28.36
N ASP A 59 1.30 23.36 -27.12
CA ASP A 59 2.37 22.46 -26.70
C ASP A 59 1.95 20.98 -26.75
N LEU A 60 0.73 20.68 -26.29
CA LEU A 60 0.16 19.33 -26.29
C LEU A 60 -0.05 18.80 -27.72
N SER A 61 -0.54 19.66 -28.63
CA SER A 61 -0.64 19.38 -30.06
C SER A 61 0.72 19.18 -30.74
N ARG A 62 1.72 20.02 -30.42
CA ARG A 62 3.07 19.92 -30.97
C ARG A 62 3.74 18.61 -30.54
N ASN A 63 3.67 18.29 -29.26
CA ASN A 63 4.33 17.12 -28.70
C ASN A 63 3.63 15.81 -29.10
N SER A 64 2.30 15.83 -29.27
CA SER A 64 1.54 14.71 -29.84
C SER A 64 1.92 14.43 -31.30
N ARG A 65 2.08 15.47 -32.14
CA ARG A 65 2.53 15.32 -33.53
C ARG A 65 3.98 14.83 -33.64
N ASN A 66 4.84 15.30 -32.75
CA ASN A 66 6.23 14.86 -32.69
C ASN A 66 6.34 13.37 -32.29
N ALA A 67 5.46 12.89 -31.41
CA ALA A 67 5.36 11.47 -31.09
C ALA A 67 4.86 10.63 -32.29
N GLN A 68 3.85 11.12 -33.02
CA GLN A 68 3.29 10.43 -34.20
C GLN A 68 4.20 10.43 -35.43
N GLY A 69 5.01 11.47 -35.64
CA GLY A 69 5.84 11.64 -36.84
C GLY A 69 7.10 10.77 -36.92
N LEU A 70 7.48 10.08 -35.84
CA LEU A 70 8.72 9.31 -35.75
C LEU A 70 8.59 7.82 -36.12
N GLY A 71 7.39 7.31 -36.42
CA GLY A 71 7.18 6.03 -37.12
C GLY A 71 7.88 4.76 -36.56
N LEU A 72 8.28 4.72 -35.28
CA LEU A 72 9.01 3.62 -34.67
C LEU A 72 8.45 3.32 -33.27
N ALA A 73 7.93 2.11 -33.09
CA ALA A 73 7.23 1.67 -31.89
C ALA A 73 8.11 0.84 -30.95
N PRO A 74 8.07 1.08 -29.62
CA PRO A 74 8.01 0.01 -28.63
C PRO A 74 6.54 -0.43 -28.44
N PRO A 75 6.20 -1.73 -28.29
CA PRO A 75 4.90 -2.25 -28.70
C PRO A 75 3.68 -1.87 -27.82
N LYS A 76 3.83 -1.08 -26.75
CA LYS A 76 2.74 -0.87 -25.77
C LYS A 76 2.60 0.52 -25.13
N ILE A 77 3.64 1.36 -25.11
CA ILE A 77 3.65 2.59 -24.29
C ILE A 77 3.15 3.81 -25.06
N THR A 78 3.51 3.93 -26.35
CA THR A 78 3.17 5.09 -27.18
C THR A 78 1.68 5.17 -27.53
N PRO A 79 0.96 4.08 -27.88
CA PRO A 79 -0.43 4.18 -28.31
C PRO A 79 -1.40 4.64 -27.22
N SER A 80 -1.16 4.25 -25.96
CA SER A 80 -1.99 4.66 -24.81
C SER A 80 -1.73 6.11 -24.40
N LEU A 81 -0.45 6.54 -24.40
CA LEU A 81 -0.07 7.92 -24.11
C LEU A 81 -0.51 8.89 -25.23
N GLU A 82 -0.43 8.47 -26.49
CA GLU A 82 -0.95 9.22 -27.63
C GLU A 82 -2.48 9.36 -27.58
N LYS A 83 -3.18 8.27 -27.21
CA LYS A 83 -4.61 8.30 -26.98
C LYS A 83 -4.97 9.27 -25.85
N LEU A 84 -4.26 9.21 -24.72
CA LEU A 84 -4.46 10.11 -23.59
C LEU A 84 -4.21 11.58 -23.99
N GLY A 85 -3.14 11.85 -24.74
CA GLY A 85 -2.87 13.17 -25.31
C GLY A 85 -4.01 13.64 -26.24
N THR A 86 -4.54 12.76 -27.08
CA THR A 86 -5.66 13.07 -27.97
C THR A 86 -6.94 13.37 -27.18
N ASP A 87 -7.24 12.59 -26.14
CA ASP A 87 -8.40 12.79 -25.27
C ASP A 87 -8.30 14.13 -24.50
N CYS A 88 -7.11 14.46 -23.97
CA CYS A 88 -6.85 15.76 -23.36
C CYS A 88 -6.99 16.91 -24.37
N GLN A 89 -6.52 16.75 -25.60
CA GLN A 89 -6.65 17.75 -26.65
C GLN A 89 -8.11 18.02 -27.04
N ASN A 90 -8.91 16.96 -27.14
CA ASN A 90 -10.34 17.06 -27.44
C ASN A 90 -11.09 17.82 -26.34
N GLU A 91 -10.82 17.49 -25.07
CA GLU A 91 -11.44 18.15 -23.93
C GLU A 91 -11.02 19.63 -23.84
N ALA A 92 -9.74 19.93 -24.10
CA ALA A 92 -9.22 21.29 -24.12
C ALA A 92 -9.88 22.16 -25.21
N ASN A 93 -10.04 21.60 -26.41
CA ASN A 93 -10.71 22.26 -27.53
C ASN A 93 -12.20 22.51 -27.25
N ALA A 94 -12.88 21.54 -26.63
CA ALA A 94 -14.25 21.72 -26.18
C ALA A 94 -14.35 22.90 -25.19
N PHE A 95 -13.43 22.98 -24.22
CA PHE A 95 -13.39 24.06 -23.25
C PHE A 95 -13.13 25.44 -23.89
N LEU A 96 -12.18 25.52 -24.82
CA LEU A 96 -11.90 26.74 -25.57
C LEU A 96 -13.09 27.19 -26.43
N SER A 97 -13.81 26.27 -27.07
CA SER A 97 -15.00 26.60 -27.87
C SER A 97 -16.11 27.23 -27.02
N VAL A 98 -16.27 26.73 -25.79
CA VAL A 98 -17.24 27.25 -24.83
C VAL A 98 -16.84 28.66 -24.37
N LEU A 99 -15.56 28.88 -24.06
CA LEU A 99 -15.03 30.19 -23.67
C LEU A 99 -15.12 31.24 -24.81
N HIS A 100 -14.85 30.85 -26.06
CA HIS A 100 -14.95 31.76 -27.21
C HIS A 100 -16.39 32.14 -27.55
N ASN A 101 -17.34 31.21 -27.43
CA ASN A 101 -18.76 31.50 -27.63
C ASN A 101 -19.32 32.50 -26.61
N LEU A 102 -18.73 32.57 -25.41
CA LEU A 102 -19.05 33.59 -24.41
C LEU A 102 -18.54 34.99 -24.82
N LYS A 103 -17.42 35.06 -25.54
CA LYS A 103 -16.80 36.32 -26.01
C LYS A 103 -17.55 36.96 -27.19
N ALA A 104 -18.29 36.17 -27.98
CA ALA A 104 -18.96 36.64 -29.20
C ALA A 104 -20.30 37.38 -28.96
N LYS A 105 -20.87 37.37 -27.74
CA LYS A 105 -22.07 38.15 -27.40
C LYS A 105 -21.67 39.53 -26.84
N LYS A 106 -21.71 40.53 -27.74
CA LYS A 106 -21.24 41.92 -27.60
C LYS A 106 -21.36 42.58 -26.19
N THR A 107 -20.22 43.12 -25.77
CA THR A 107 -19.97 44.48 -25.28
C THR A 107 -21.21 45.32 -24.92
N GLY A 108 -21.50 45.43 -23.61
CA GLY A 108 -22.38 46.46 -23.06
C GLY A 108 -23.44 46.02 -22.05
N SER A 109 -23.61 44.72 -21.79
CA SER A 109 -24.66 44.23 -20.88
C SER A 109 -24.09 43.61 -19.60
N LYS A 110 -24.77 43.88 -18.48
CA LYS A 110 -24.40 43.55 -17.09
C LYS A 110 -24.10 42.05 -16.90
N TRP A 111 -23.15 41.78 -16.01
CA TRP A 111 -22.55 40.47 -15.63
C TRP A 111 -23.52 39.35 -15.22
N SER A 112 -24.83 39.61 -15.14
CA SER A 112 -25.85 38.57 -14.99
C SER A 112 -25.86 37.58 -16.16
N SER A 113 -25.51 38.02 -17.37
CA SER A 113 -25.46 37.17 -18.56
C SER A 113 -24.29 36.19 -18.55
N PHE A 114 -23.16 36.56 -17.95
CA PHE A 114 -21.97 35.70 -17.82
C PHE A 114 -22.17 34.60 -16.77
N ARG A 115 -22.79 34.95 -15.63
CA ARG A 115 -23.20 33.97 -14.59
C ARG A 115 -24.26 32.99 -15.12
N ALA A 116 -25.22 33.47 -15.90
CA ALA A 116 -26.21 32.62 -16.58
C ALA A 116 -25.56 31.65 -17.57
N ALA A 117 -24.55 32.11 -18.31
CA ALA A 117 -23.86 31.26 -19.28
C ALA A 117 -22.92 30.23 -18.61
N LEU A 118 -22.17 30.63 -17.56
CA LEU A 118 -21.45 29.69 -16.70
C LEU A 118 -22.40 28.68 -16.05
N SER A 119 -23.55 29.10 -15.52
CA SER A 119 -24.54 28.18 -14.91
C SER A 119 -25.13 27.15 -15.89
N THR A 120 -25.07 27.42 -17.20
CA THR A 120 -25.51 26.49 -18.24
C THR A 120 -24.48 25.36 -18.46
N ILE A 121 -23.20 25.66 -18.25
CA ILE A 121 -22.05 24.75 -18.35
C ILE A 121 -21.78 24.05 -16.99
N TRP A 122 -22.07 24.73 -15.89
CA TRP A 122 -21.76 24.32 -14.51
C TRP A 122 -22.98 23.72 -13.80
N LYS A 123 -23.67 22.78 -14.46
CA LYS A 123 -24.61 21.90 -13.75
C LYS A 123 -23.79 20.93 -12.91
N GLU A 124 -24.15 20.74 -11.65
CA GLU A 124 -23.42 19.93 -10.64
C GLU A 124 -22.97 18.56 -11.17
N ASN A 125 -23.81 17.90 -11.97
CA ASN A 125 -23.50 16.60 -12.60
C ASN A 125 -22.37 16.65 -13.64
N GLN A 126 -22.19 17.77 -14.37
CA GLN A 126 -21.14 17.92 -15.37
C GLN A 126 -19.79 18.24 -14.73
N VAL A 127 -19.78 18.96 -13.60
CA VAL A 127 -18.57 19.24 -12.81
C VAL A 127 -18.02 17.94 -12.23
N ASN A 128 -18.88 17.16 -11.56
CA ASN A 128 -18.51 15.87 -10.99
C ASN A 128 -18.06 14.88 -12.08
N SER A 129 -18.70 14.91 -13.26
CA SER A 129 -18.27 14.09 -14.40
C SER A 129 -16.93 14.54 -15.00
N MET A 130 -16.57 15.81 -14.90
CA MET A 130 -15.31 16.34 -15.41
C MET A 130 -14.16 16.07 -14.45
N GLU A 131 -14.37 16.29 -13.15
CA GLU A 131 -13.43 15.97 -12.09
C GLU A 131 -13.06 14.48 -12.14
N LYS A 132 -14.07 13.61 -12.25
CA LYS A 132 -13.87 12.16 -12.42
C LYS A 132 -13.08 11.81 -13.68
N ARG A 133 -13.23 12.56 -14.78
CA ARG A 133 -12.46 12.35 -16.01
C ARG A 133 -11.02 12.81 -15.88
N LEU A 134 -10.77 13.97 -15.27
CA LEU A 134 -9.41 14.46 -14.98
C LEU A 134 -8.66 13.53 -14.01
N GLU A 135 -9.36 12.99 -13.02
CA GLU A 135 -8.82 11.99 -12.08
C GLU A 135 -8.53 10.66 -12.79
N THR A 136 -9.38 10.27 -13.74
CA THR A 136 -9.13 9.11 -14.62
C THR A 136 -7.89 9.32 -15.50
N TYR A 137 -7.74 10.49 -16.13
CA TYR A 137 -6.57 10.83 -16.94
C TYR A 137 -5.30 10.88 -16.10
N ARG A 138 -5.36 11.43 -14.88
CA ARG A 138 -4.25 11.42 -13.92
C ARG A 138 -3.84 10.00 -13.54
N SER A 139 -4.82 9.13 -13.25
CA SER A 139 -4.57 7.74 -12.89
C SER A 139 -3.94 6.95 -14.04
N GLN A 140 -4.40 7.17 -15.28
CA GLN A 140 -3.83 6.56 -16.48
C GLN A 140 -2.41 7.08 -16.75
N LEU A 141 -2.17 8.38 -16.60
CA LEU A 141 -0.84 8.96 -16.78
C LEU A 141 0.18 8.44 -15.76
N ILE A 142 -0.23 8.27 -14.49
CA ILE A 142 0.62 7.69 -13.45
C ILE A 142 1.02 6.26 -13.82
N LEU A 143 0.08 5.46 -14.31
CA LEU A 143 0.36 4.09 -14.76
C LEU A 143 1.36 4.07 -15.92
N GLU A 144 1.18 4.94 -16.91
CA GLU A 144 2.09 5.02 -18.07
C GLU A 144 3.48 5.54 -17.68
N LEU A 145 3.56 6.51 -16.76
CA LEU A 145 4.83 7.01 -16.21
C LEU A 145 5.56 5.94 -15.40
N GLN A 146 4.84 5.09 -14.65
CA GLN A 146 5.44 3.96 -13.95
C GLN A 146 6.05 2.95 -14.94
N VAL A 147 5.35 2.65 -16.04
CA VAL A 147 5.85 1.75 -17.09
C VAL A 147 7.09 2.34 -17.77
N LEU A 148 7.07 3.64 -18.09
CA LEU A 148 8.23 4.38 -18.62
C LEU A 148 9.41 4.39 -17.63
N GLN A 149 9.15 4.57 -16.34
CA GLN A 149 10.18 4.52 -15.30
C GLN A 149 10.83 3.14 -15.20
N THR A 150 10.05 2.05 -15.26
CA THR A 150 10.62 0.69 -15.31
C THR A 150 11.47 0.46 -16.55
N TYR A 151 11.05 0.98 -17.71
CA TYR A 151 11.81 0.83 -18.95
C TYR A 151 13.13 1.60 -18.92
N VAL A 152 13.12 2.84 -18.41
CA VAL A 152 14.32 3.66 -18.24
C VAL A 152 15.25 3.06 -17.19
N ARG A 153 14.71 2.50 -16.10
CA ARG A 153 15.47 1.81 -15.05
C ARG A 153 16.15 0.54 -15.60
N ASP A 154 15.43 -0.29 -16.34
CA ASP A 154 15.98 -1.50 -16.97
C ASP A 154 17.08 -1.17 -17.99
N ALA A 155 16.90 -0.12 -18.79
CA ALA A 155 17.94 0.37 -19.70
C ALA A 155 19.18 0.89 -18.95
N HIS A 156 18.97 1.60 -17.83
CA HIS A 156 20.05 2.12 -16.99
C HIS A 156 20.82 1.00 -16.28
N ASP A 157 20.12 -0.01 -15.76
CA ASP A 157 20.71 -1.16 -15.08
C ASP A 157 21.53 -2.02 -16.04
N LYS A 158 21.06 -2.21 -17.28
CA LYS A 158 21.82 -2.89 -18.35
C LYS A 158 23.10 -2.13 -18.72
N LEU A 159 23.04 -0.80 -18.85
CA LEU A 159 24.21 0.04 -19.12
C LEU A 159 25.22 0.02 -17.96
N THR A 160 24.73 0.10 -16.73
CA THR A 160 25.56 0.08 -15.52
C THR A 160 26.18 -1.30 -15.30
N GLY A 161 25.44 -2.38 -15.61
CA GLY A 161 25.95 -3.75 -15.61
C GLY A 161 27.04 -3.96 -16.66
N GLY A 162 26.85 -3.43 -17.87
CA GLY A 162 27.87 -3.46 -18.94
C GLY A 162 29.15 -2.70 -18.55
N LEU A 163 29.02 -1.50 -17.97
CA LEU A 163 30.14 -0.71 -17.47
C LEU A 163 30.92 -1.43 -16.36
N LYS A 164 30.22 -2.06 -15.40
CA LYS A 164 30.86 -2.85 -14.34
C LYS A 164 31.55 -4.10 -14.87
N ALA A 165 30.96 -4.78 -15.86
CA ALA A 165 31.60 -5.91 -16.53
C ALA A 165 32.87 -5.49 -17.26
N MET A 166 32.85 -4.31 -17.90
CA MET A 166 34.01 -3.73 -18.58
C MET A 166 35.11 -3.34 -17.58
N GLU A 167 34.75 -2.74 -16.44
CA GLU A 167 35.66 -2.39 -15.36
C GLU A 167 36.30 -3.64 -14.74
N ALA A 168 35.53 -4.71 -14.52
CA ALA A 168 36.02 -5.98 -14.03
C ALA A 168 36.97 -6.67 -15.02
N LEU A 169 36.71 -6.59 -16.33
CA LEU A 169 37.58 -7.14 -17.36
C LEU A 169 38.91 -6.35 -17.47
N VAL A 170 38.86 -5.03 -17.33
CA VAL A 170 40.05 -4.16 -17.30
C VAL A 170 40.91 -4.44 -16.06
N LEU A 171 40.30 -4.59 -14.88
CA LEU A 171 40.99 -4.95 -13.63
C LEU A 171 41.63 -6.33 -13.71
N LYS A 172 40.90 -7.34 -14.22
CA LYS A 172 41.39 -8.72 -14.34
C LYS A 172 42.56 -8.87 -15.31
N LYS A 173 42.64 -8.03 -16.36
CA LYS A 173 43.80 -7.98 -17.25
C LYS A 173 45.00 -7.23 -16.65
N LYS A 174 44.77 -6.26 -15.75
CA LYS A 174 45.85 -5.51 -15.07
C LYS A 174 46.62 -6.36 -14.05
N GLU A 175 46.00 -7.42 -13.51
CA GLU A 175 46.63 -8.38 -12.60
C GLU A 175 47.52 -9.41 -13.34
N ASN A 176 47.22 -9.73 -14.59
CA ASN A 176 48.10 -10.54 -15.45
C ASN A 176 49.16 -9.63 -16.07
N LYS A 177 50.35 -9.59 -15.47
CA LYS A 177 51.54 -8.85 -15.91
C LYS A 177 52.14 -9.39 -17.23
N ASP A 178 51.37 -9.41 -18.31
CA ASP A 178 51.91 -9.59 -19.66
C ASP A 178 51.23 -8.58 -20.60
N MET A 179 52.06 -7.68 -21.16
CA MET A 179 52.00 -7.11 -22.53
C MET A 179 52.30 -5.60 -22.57
N GLU A 180 53.39 -5.28 -23.27
CA GLU A 180 54.05 -3.97 -23.43
C GLU A 180 53.46 -3.05 -24.53
N ASN A 181 52.26 -3.30 -25.07
CA ASN A 181 51.77 -2.50 -26.21
C ASN A 181 50.36 -1.94 -26.01
N GLU A 182 50.26 -0.61 -25.83
CA GLU A 182 49.00 0.15 -25.74
C GLU A 182 48.12 0.04 -26.99
N HIS A 183 48.66 -0.40 -28.13
CA HIS A 183 47.93 -0.49 -29.41
C HIS A 183 46.98 -1.69 -29.53
N GLU A 184 47.05 -2.69 -28.64
CA GLU A 184 46.17 -3.87 -28.71
C GLU A 184 44.84 -3.68 -27.93
N ILE A 185 44.68 -2.58 -27.20
CA ILE A 185 43.42 -2.23 -26.50
C ILE A 185 42.32 -1.85 -27.49
N LEU A 186 42.69 -1.33 -28.67
CA LEU A 186 41.74 -0.83 -29.68
C LEU A 186 41.17 -1.91 -30.62
N SER A 187 41.65 -3.16 -30.57
CA SER A 187 41.24 -4.22 -31.51
C SER A 187 40.34 -5.30 -30.91
N ILE A 188 39.84 -5.13 -29.68
CA ILE A 188 38.90 -6.10 -29.08
C ILE A 188 37.56 -6.03 -29.82
N ARG A 189 37.33 -6.98 -30.74
CA ARG A 189 36.01 -7.27 -31.30
C ARG A 189 35.11 -7.82 -30.20
N LEU A 190 34.02 -7.09 -29.93
CA LEU A 190 32.89 -7.55 -29.13
C LEU A 190 32.33 -8.86 -29.71
N PRO A 191 31.87 -9.83 -28.89
CA PRO A 191 30.91 -10.82 -29.36
C PRO A 191 29.66 -10.08 -29.83
N ASP A 192 29.08 -10.47 -30.96
CA ASP A 192 27.90 -9.82 -31.58
C ASP A 192 26.80 -9.53 -30.56
N VAL A 193 26.81 -8.29 -30.06
CA VAL A 193 25.64 -7.62 -29.50
C VAL A 193 25.12 -6.80 -30.66
N ASP A 194 23.90 -7.10 -31.12
CA ASP A 194 23.23 -6.43 -32.23
C ASP A 194 23.54 -4.92 -32.26
N GLN A 195 24.29 -4.48 -33.27
CA GLN A 195 24.85 -3.13 -33.38
C GLN A 195 23.81 -2.02 -33.65
N GLU A 196 22.52 -2.27 -33.45
CA GLU A 196 21.47 -1.25 -33.58
C GLU A 196 21.04 -0.62 -32.24
N ALA A 197 21.56 -1.08 -31.10
CA ALA A 197 21.26 -0.48 -29.81
C ALA A 197 22.51 0.16 -29.16
N VAL A 198 22.29 1.32 -28.53
CA VAL A 198 23.23 2.05 -27.66
C VAL A 198 24.15 3.05 -28.37
N HIS A 199 23.55 4.06 -29.00
CA HIS A 199 24.07 5.43 -28.90
C HIS A 199 23.04 6.26 -28.11
N VAL A 200 23.25 6.40 -26.80
CA VAL A 200 22.47 7.32 -25.95
C VAL A 200 23.31 8.58 -25.78
N PRO A 201 23.02 9.70 -26.46
CA PRO A 201 23.64 10.96 -26.12
C PRO A 201 23.16 11.41 -24.73
N PRO A 202 24.03 12.00 -23.89
CA PRO A 202 23.62 12.53 -22.60
C PRO A 202 22.54 13.60 -22.79
N ILE A 203 21.47 13.53 -21.98
CA ILE A 203 20.38 14.52 -21.99
C ILE A 203 21.00 15.92 -21.77
N PRO A 204 20.73 16.90 -22.65
CA PRO A 204 21.28 18.25 -22.50
C PRO A 204 20.90 18.86 -21.14
N ARG A 205 21.86 19.44 -20.41
CA ARG A 205 21.66 20.10 -19.10
C ARG A 205 20.49 21.09 -19.06
N LEU A 206 20.12 21.67 -20.21
CA LEU A 206 19.00 22.62 -20.36
C LEU A 206 17.63 21.96 -20.14
N VAL A 207 17.45 20.71 -20.57
CA VAL A 207 16.20 19.95 -20.40
C VAL A 207 16.01 19.53 -18.94
N TRP A 208 17.10 19.14 -18.26
CA TRP A 208 17.06 18.92 -16.82
C TRP A 208 16.76 20.21 -16.06
N LYS A 209 17.24 21.37 -16.53
CA LYS A 209 16.96 22.65 -15.90
C LYS A 209 15.46 22.98 -15.94
N GLU A 210 14.80 22.84 -17.09
CA GLU A 210 13.35 23.05 -17.23
C GLU A 210 12.51 22.01 -16.46
N ILE A 211 12.97 20.77 -16.38
CA ILE A 211 12.30 19.69 -15.62
C ILE A 211 12.48 19.88 -14.09
N ILE A 212 13.65 20.36 -13.64
CA ILE A 212 13.95 20.69 -12.24
C ILE A 212 13.30 22.02 -11.81
N ASP A 213 13.02 22.92 -12.75
CA ASP A 213 12.24 24.13 -12.48
C ASP A 213 10.79 23.79 -12.07
N SER A 214 10.32 22.56 -12.36
CA SER A 214 9.22 21.94 -11.63
C SER A 214 9.79 21.08 -10.50
N ASP A 215 9.49 21.35 -9.23
CA ASP A 215 10.00 20.55 -8.11
C ASP A 215 9.53 19.07 -8.11
N ILE A 216 8.65 18.70 -9.04
CA ILE A 216 7.98 17.39 -9.16
C ILE A 216 8.95 16.20 -9.21
N PRO A 217 10.02 16.19 -10.02
CA PRO A 217 10.96 15.06 -10.06
C PRO A 217 11.68 14.87 -8.73
N ILE A 218 12.04 15.97 -8.05
CA ILE A 218 12.68 15.94 -6.74
C ILE A 218 11.70 15.35 -5.72
N GLN A 219 10.44 15.82 -5.73
CA GLN A 219 9.37 15.30 -4.89
C GLN A 219 9.16 13.80 -5.07
N LEU A 220 9.09 13.32 -6.32
CA LEU A 220 8.94 11.89 -6.63
C LEU A 220 10.13 11.06 -6.16
N ALA A 221 11.36 11.55 -6.33
CA ALA A 221 12.55 10.84 -5.86
C ALA A 221 12.67 10.81 -4.33
N VAL A 222 12.25 11.88 -3.65
CA VAL A 222 12.12 11.89 -2.19
C VAL A 222 11.10 10.86 -1.74
N LEU A 223 9.91 10.83 -2.35
CA LEU A 223 8.88 9.84 -2.03
C LEU A 223 9.38 8.41 -2.25
N ASP A 224 9.99 8.13 -3.40
CA ASP A 224 10.59 6.81 -3.71
C ASP A 224 11.63 6.41 -2.66
N SER A 225 12.47 7.35 -2.22
CA SER A 225 13.48 7.08 -1.18
C SER A 225 12.89 6.74 0.19
N LEU A 226 11.65 7.15 0.48
CA LEU A 226 10.95 6.80 1.73
C LEU A 226 10.26 5.44 1.65
N THR A 227 10.01 4.92 0.44
CA THR A 227 9.35 3.61 0.26
C THR A 227 10.25 2.44 0.63
N PHE A 228 9.63 1.33 1.03
CA PHE A 228 10.30 0.06 1.26
C PHE A 228 9.39 -1.11 0.87
N ASP A 229 9.98 -2.29 0.69
CA ASP A 229 9.23 -3.46 0.24
C ASP A 229 8.05 -3.79 1.16
N LEU A 230 6.89 -4.01 0.52
CA LEU A 230 5.62 -4.35 1.18
C LEU A 230 5.10 -3.30 2.18
N MET A 231 5.52 -2.04 2.07
CA MET A 231 5.04 -0.92 2.91
C MET A 231 3.52 -0.92 3.14
N ASP A 232 2.73 -1.08 2.07
CA ASP A 232 1.26 -1.08 2.14
C ASP A 232 0.64 -2.47 2.38
N PHE A 233 1.44 -3.53 2.41
CA PHE A 233 0.94 -4.91 2.44
C PHE A 233 0.12 -5.22 3.68
N ARG A 234 0.57 -4.75 4.85
CA ARG A 234 -0.15 -5.00 6.11
C ARG A 234 -1.54 -4.38 6.07
N HIS A 235 -1.65 -3.13 5.63
CA HIS A 235 -2.92 -2.44 5.48
C HIS A 235 -3.86 -3.18 4.50
N ALA A 236 -3.32 -3.60 3.34
CA ALA A 236 -4.07 -4.35 2.34
C ALA A 236 -4.55 -5.73 2.83
N LYS A 237 -3.81 -6.38 3.73
CA LYS A 237 -4.18 -7.69 4.32
C LYS A 237 -5.29 -7.56 5.38
N ILE A 238 -5.46 -6.41 6.01
CA ILE A 238 -6.51 -6.22 7.02
C ILE A 238 -7.88 -6.26 6.31
N HIS A 239 -8.74 -7.16 6.77
CA HIS A 239 -10.11 -7.29 6.29
C HIS A 239 -10.89 -6.00 6.51
N GLU A 240 -11.79 -5.68 5.58
CA GLU A 240 -12.76 -4.62 5.77
C GLU A 240 -13.68 -4.92 6.96
N ALA A 241 -14.16 -3.86 7.62
CA ALA A 241 -15.19 -3.99 8.64
C ALA A 241 -16.44 -4.68 8.08
N TYR A 242 -17.07 -5.52 8.89
CA TYR A 242 -18.35 -6.12 8.50
C TYR A 242 -19.42 -5.02 8.41
N LYS A 243 -20.39 -5.18 7.50
CA LYS A 243 -21.44 -4.17 7.30
C LYS A 243 -22.08 -3.76 8.63
N ASN A 244 -22.28 -2.46 8.81
CA ASN A 244 -22.88 -1.83 9.99
C ASN A 244 -22.11 -1.98 11.32
N THR A 245 -20.93 -2.60 11.33
CA THR A 245 -20.10 -2.69 12.55
C THR A 245 -19.30 -1.40 12.81
N TYR A 246 -18.80 -1.24 14.04
CA TYR A 246 -17.99 -0.11 14.53
C TYR A 246 -18.64 1.28 14.55
N GLN A 247 -19.87 1.45 14.07
CA GLN A 247 -20.56 2.75 14.08
C GLN A 247 -20.69 3.36 15.48
N TRP A 248 -20.71 2.51 16.52
CA TRP A 248 -20.74 2.91 17.92
C TRP A 248 -19.51 3.74 18.34
N ILE A 249 -18.39 3.70 17.60
CA ILE A 249 -17.16 4.42 17.92
C ILE A 249 -17.38 5.94 17.98
N TYR A 250 -18.28 6.46 17.15
CA TYR A 250 -18.62 7.90 17.10
C TYR A 250 -19.64 8.32 18.16
N SER A 251 -20.07 7.40 19.01
CA SER A 251 -21.00 7.67 20.13
C SER A 251 -20.30 7.66 21.49
N ASN A 252 -18.96 7.60 21.52
CA ASN A 252 -18.18 7.50 22.74
C ASN A 252 -17.09 8.59 22.83
N GLN A 253 -16.20 8.48 23.80
CA GLN A 253 -15.10 9.41 24.08
C GLN A 253 -14.16 9.64 22.88
N PHE A 254 -14.07 8.70 21.94
CA PHE A 254 -13.32 8.87 20.69
C PHE A 254 -13.82 10.05 19.86
N ARG A 255 -15.13 10.26 19.77
CA ARG A 255 -15.69 11.43 19.07
C ARG A 255 -15.26 12.74 19.75
N SER A 256 -15.30 12.79 21.08
CA SER A 256 -14.81 13.96 21.81
C SER A 256 -13.33 14.21 21.51
N TRP A 257 -12.53 13.14 21.49
CA TRP A 257 -11.13 13.25 21.09
C TRP A 257 -10.96 13.75 19.66
N LEU A 258 -11.75 13.28 18.67
CA LEU A 258 -11.66 13.77 17.28
C LEU A 258 -11.91 15.28 17.17
N GLU A 259 -12.92 15.78 17.89
CA GLU A 259 -13.41 17.16 17.74
C GLU A 259 -12.65 18.19 18.62
N ASN A 260 -12.01 17.76 19.72
CA ASN A 260 -11.41 18.65 20.73
C ASN A 260 -9.87 18.59 20.80
N THR A 261 -9.25 19.24 21.80
CA THR A 261 -7.78 19.45 21.91
C THR A 261 -6.96 18.29 22.50
N GLY A 262 -7.42 17.04 22.38
CA GLY A 262 -6.64 15.87 22.82
C GLY A 262 -5.52 15.49 21.84
N SER A 263 -4.35 15.07 22.35
CA SER A 263 -3.21 14.66 21.52
C SER A 263 -3.23 13.16 21.22
N ILE A 264 -3.23 12.30 22.23
CA ILE A 264 -3.16 10.84 22.07
C ILE A 264 -4.49 10.19 22.47
N PHE A 265 -4.96 9.21 21.70
CA PHE A 265 -6.05 8.31 22.05
C PHE A 265 -5.59 6.86 21.94
N TRP A 266 -5.89 6.03 22.94
CA TRP A 266 -5.46 4.64 22.97
C TRP A 266 -6.61 3.65 22.83
N ILE A 267 -6.55 2.83 21.77
CA ILE A 267 -7.45 1.70 21.55
C ILE A 267 -6.74 0.44 22.05
N SER A 268 -7.21 -0.07 23.19
CA SER A 268 -6.71 -1.31 23.75
C SER A 268 -7.65 -2.47 23.48
N GLY A 269 -7.14 -3.68 23.55
CA GLY A 269 -8.00 -4.84 23.64
C GLY A 269 -7.35 -6.19 23.44
N LYS A 270 -8.11 -7.24 23.77
CA LYS A 270 -7.68 -8.64 23.69
C LYS A 270 -7.12 -9.01 22.30
N PRO A 271 -6.20 -9.99 22.21
CA PRO A 271 -5.79 -10.53 20.92
C PRO A 271 -7.01 -11.02 20.12
N GLY A 272 -7.09 -10.65 18.83
CA GLY A 272 -8.21 -11.07 17.97
C GLY A 272 -9.54 -10.32 18.20
N SER A 273 -9.59 -9.25 18.99
CA SER A 273 -10.82 -8.47 19.24
C SER A 273 -11.27 -7.54 18.08
N GLY A 274 -10.45 -7.38 17.04
CA GLY A 274 -10.77 -6.56 15.87
C GLY A 274 -10.04 -5.21 15.77
N LYS A 275 -9.05 -4.93 16.64
CA LYS A 275 -8.34 -3.63 16.68
C LYS A 275 -7.83 -3.15 15.32
N SER A 276 -7.07 -3.96 14.59
CA SER A 276 -6.53 -3.56 13.28
C SER A 276 -7.65 -3.27 12.26
N THR A 277 -8.76 -4.00 12.33
CA THR A 277 -9.94 -3.76 11.49
C THR A 277 -10.63 -2.46 11.87
N LEU A 278 -10.77 -2.15 13.17
CA LEU A 278 -11.27 -0.86 13.64
C LEU A 278 -10.33 0.29 13.21
N MET A 279 -9.01 0.13 13.35
CA MET A 279 -8.04 1.16 12.94
C MET A 279 -8.13 1.45 11.44
N LYS A 280 -8.22 0.41 10.61
CA LYS A 280 -8.45 0.57 9.17
C LYS A 280 -9.78 1.26 8.86
N TYR A 281 -10.87 0.82 9.51
CA TYR A 281 -12.17 1.47 9.39
C TYR A 281 -12.11 2.97 9.72
N LEU A 282 -11.43 3.33 10.81
CA LEU A 282 -11.31 4.72 11.26
C LEU A 282 -10.55 5.62 10.27
N VAL A 283 -9.50 5.10 9.64
CA VAL A 283 -8.68 5.86 8.67
C VAL A 283 -9.50 6.26 7.44
N ASP A 284 -10.37 5.36 6.96
CA ASP A 284 -11.12 5.54 5.71
C ASP A 284 -12.55 6.10 5.93
N ASP A 285 -13.05 6.16 7.17
CA ASP A 285 -14.45 6.53 7.45
C ASP A 285 -14.70 8.05 7.44
N THR A 286 -15.77 8.43 6.75
CA THR A 286 -16.21 9.83 6.58
C THR A 286 -16.49 10.58 7.88
N GLN A 287 -16.99 9.93 8.93
CA GLN A 287 -17.26 10.57 10.22
C GLN A 287 -15.97 10.92 10.95
N THR A 288 -14.91 10.12 10.80
CA THR A 288 -13.57 10.49 11.28
C THR A 288 -13.12 11.78 10.61
N HIS A 289 -13.22 11.86 9.28
CA HIS A 289 -12.87 13.08 8.54
C HIS A 289 -13.71 14.28 8.99
N VAL A 290 -15.03 14.12 9.19
CA VAL A 290 -15.90 15.21 9.66
C VAL A 290 -15.51 15.67 11.06
N GLY A 291 -15.25 14.74 11.98
CA GLY A 291 -14.81 15.05 13.34
C GLY A 291 -13.47 15.80 13.36
N LEU A 292 -12.49 15.29 12.63
CA LEU A 292 -11.18 15.95 12.50
C LEU A 292 -11.26 17.29 11.80
N SER A 293 -12.19 17.48 10.86
CA SER A 293 -12.38 18.78 10.16
C SER A 293 -12.84 19.87 11.13
N LYS A 294 -13.62 19.51 12.17
CA LYS A 294 -13.99 20.46 13.23
C LYS A 294 -12.77 20.89 14.05
N TRP A 295 -11.89 19.95 14.36
CA TRP A 295 -10.64 20.23 15.09
C TRP A 295 -9.64 21.02 14.23
N SER A 296 -9.48 20.66 12.95
CA SER A 296 -8.55 21.34 12.04
C SER A 296 -9.00 22.77 11.74
N GLY A 297 -10.30 23.02 11.71
CA GLY A 297 -10.86 24.33 11.38
C GLY A 297 -10.51 24.71 9.95
N SER A 298 -9.86 25.87 9.75
CA SER A 298 -9.41 26.32 8.43
C SER A 298 -8.11 25.67 7.96
N ARG A 299 -7.42 24.90 8.80
CA ARG A 299 -6.14 24.26 8.47
C ARG A 299 -6.38 23.05 7.55
N LYS A 300 -5.44 22.80 6.65
CA LYS A 300 -5.41 21.60 5.80
C LYS A 300 -5.27 20.36 6.69
N LEU A 301 -6.23 19.44 6.61
CA LEU A 301 -6.19 18.18 7.35
C LEU A 301 -5.34 17.16 6.57
N VAL A 302 -4.37 16.55 7.26
CA VAL A 302 -3.55 15.45 6.74
C VAL A 302 -3.72 14.25 7.66
N ILE A 303 -4.20 13.14 7.11
CA ILE A 303 -4.34 11.87 7.83
C ILE A 303 -3.28 10.91 7.33
N THR A 304 -2.57 10.29 8.26
CA THR A 304 -1.58 9.25 7.96
C THR A 304 -1.83 8.01 8.80
N SER A 305 -1.34 6.87 8.31
CA SER A 305 -1.48 5.63 9.05
C SER A 305 -0.25 4.75 8.96
N HIS A 306 0.02 3.99 10.02
CA HIS A 306 1.05 2.97 10.03
C HIS A 306 0.53 1.74 10.78
N PHE A 307 0.75 0.58 10.19
CA PHE A 307 0.34 -0.69 10.76
C PHE A 307 1.58 -1.55 10.96
N PHE A 308 2.02 -1.67 12.21
CA PHE A 308 3.09 -2.60 12.53
C PHE A 308 2.64 -4.03 12.19
N TRP A 309 3.63 -4.84 11.82
CA TRP A 309 3.34 -6.22 11.45
C TRP A 309 4.42 -7.17 11.91
N VAL A 310 4.11 -8.02 12.89
CA VAL A 310 5.06 -8.95 13.50
C VAL A 310 5.70 -9.94 12.51
N ASN A 311 5.03 -10.25 11.39
CA ASN A 311 5.55 -11.12 10.32
C ASN A 311 6.12 -10.32 9.13
N GLY A 312 6.14 -9.00 9.23
CA GLY A 312 6.69 -8.12 8.20
C GLY A 312 8.20 -8.05 8.21
N SER A 313 8.73 -7.19 7.33
CA SER A 313 10.15 -6.87 7.29
C SER A 313 10.65 -6.19 8.56
N ASP A 314 11.96 -6.08 8.71
CA ASP A 314 12.54 -5.30 9.82
C ASP A 314 12.07 -3.84 9.77
N LEU A 315 11.86 -3.27 8.58
CA LEU A 315 11.28 -1.93 8.44
C LEU A 315 9.83 -1.89 8.92
N GLN A 316 8.97 -2.85 8.56
CA GLN A 316 7.57 -2.92 9.00
C GLN A 316 7.39 -3.12 10.53
N ARG A 317 8.47 -3.40 11.25
CA ARG A 317 8.47 -3.60 12.71
C ARG A 317 9.37 -2.62 13.43
N SER A 318 9.90 -1.61 12.75
CA SER A 318 10.87 -0.68 13.33
C SER A 318 10.35 0.75 13.39
N GLN A 319 11.02 1.56 14.20
CA GLN A 319 10.72 2.98 14.33
C GLN A 319 11.09 3.73 13.05
N GLU A 320 12.11 3.25 12.33
CA GLU A 320 12.46 3.78 11.02
C GLU A 320 11.32 3.61 10.02
N GLY A 321 10.75 2.40 9.91
CA GLY A 321 9.61 2.16 9.02
C GLY A 321 8.37 2.95 9.41
N LEU A 322 8.09 3.11 10.71
CA LEU A 322 7.03 4.00 11.20
C LEU A 322 7.22 5.42 10.68
N PHE A 323 8.40 6.02 10.93
CA PHE A 323 8.68 7.39 10.52
C PHE A 323 8.69 7.58 9.00
N ARG A 324 9.26 6.61 8.25
CA ARG A 324 9.24 6.64 6.79
C ARG A 324 7.82 6.59 6.23
N THR A 325 6.95 5.77 6.82
CA THR A 325 5.53 5.68 6.43
C THR A 325 4.78 6.98 6.67
N LEU A 326 4.90 7.51 7.89
CA LEU A 326 4.24 8.76 8.24
C LEU A 326 4.74 9.94 7.38
N LEU A 327 6.04 10.06 7.13
CA LEU A 327 6.59 11.11 6.26
C LEU A 327 6.19 10.94 4.80
N TYR A 328 6.19 9.70 4.28
CA TYR A 328 5.72 9.41 2.93
C TYR A 328 4.28 9.90 2.73
N ASP A 329 3.37 9.55 3.64
CA ASP A 329 1.97 9.97 3.57
C ASP A 329 1.80 11.48 3.70
N ILE A 330 2.56 12.12 4.61
CA ILE A 330 2.56 13.58 4.77
C ILE A 330 3.02 14.25 3.48
N PHE A 331 4.17 13.85 2.95
CA PHE A 331 4.78 14.47 1.77
C PHE A 331 3.98 14.23 0.49
N ARG A 332 3.31 13.08 0.37
CA ARG A 332 2.39 12.81 -0.75
C ARG A 332 1.19 13.76 -0.75
N GLN A 333 0.70 14.15 0.43
CA GLN A 333 -0.45 15.06 0.60
C GLN A 333 -0.04 16.55 0.61
N CYS A 334 1.18 16.82 1.08
CA CYS A 334 1.77 18.16 1.24
C CYS A 334 3.17 18.23 0.61
N PRO A 335 3.30 18.07 -0.71
CA PRO A 335 4.60 18.11 -1.38
C PRO A 335 5.31 19.46 -1.23
N GLU A 336 4.54 20.53 -1.03
CA GLU A 336 5.04 21.88 -0.75
C GLU A 336 5.91 21.98 0.51
N LEU A 337 5.77 21.04 1.46
CA LEU A 337 6.51 21.08 2.72
C LEU A 337 7.86 20.36 2.66
N MET A 338 8.16 19.62 1.59
CA MET A 338 9.36 18.78 1.53
C MET A 338 10.65 19.60 1.67
N GLU A 339 10.81 20.68 0.90
CA GLU A 339 12.03 21.51 0.92
C GLU A 339 12.29 22.11 2.31
N GLU A 340 11.26 22.56 3.00
CA GLU A 340 11.36 23.14 4.34
C GLU A 340 11.61 22.09 5.43
N ILE A 341 10.98 20.91 5.31
CA ILE A 341 11.04 19.88 6.34
C ILE A 341 12.33 19.06 6.25
N ILE A 342 12.81 18.77 5.04
CA ILE A 342 14.00 17.94 4.77
C ILE A 342 15.00 18.64 3.82
N PRO A 343 15.52 19.83 4.18
CA PRO A 343 16.37 20.62 3.28
C PRO A 343 17.64 19.85 2.85
N GLY A 344 18.26 19.10 3.76
CA GLY A 344 19.44 18.29 3.44
C GLY A 344 19.18 17.20 2.39
N PRO A 345 18.23 16.26 2.63
CA PRO A 345 17.81 15.27 1.63
C PRO A 345 17.33 15.89 0.32
N TRP A 346 16.53 16.96 0.39
CA TRP A 346 16.02 17.70 -0.77
C TRP A 346 17.16 18.20 -1.66
N ASP A 347 18.10 18.94 -1.08
CA ASP A 347 19.27 19.45 -1.78
C ASP A 347 20.16 18.34 -2.35
N SER A 348 20.26 17.22 -1.62
CA SER A 348 21.01 16.05 -2.09
C SER A 348 20.39 15.49 -3.36
N VAL A 349 19.08 15.23 -3.36
CA VAL A 349 18.35 14.71 -4.52
C VAL A 349 18.45 15.69 -5.69
N LYS A 350 18.23 16.99 -5.43
CA LYS A 350 18.35 18.05 -6.43
C LYS A 350 19.73 18.07 -7.10
N ARG A 351 20.81 18.02 -6.31
CA ARG A 351 22.19 17.92 -6.83
C ARG A 351 22.39 16.66 -7.66
N THR A 352 21.94 15.51 -7.17
CA THR A 352 22.13 14.23 -7.84
C THR A 352 21.42 14.17 -9.20
N MET A 353 20.20 14.72 -9.29
CA MET A 353 19.50 14.86 -10.57
C MET A 353 20.25 15.76 -11.55
N ILE A 354 20.79 16.90 -11.09
CA ILE A 354 21.60 17.80 -11.93
C ILE A 354 22.87 17.10 -12.42
N SER A 355 23.51 16.30 -11.56
CA SER A 355 24.75 15.59 -11.89
C SER A 355 24.55 14.25 -12.61
N GLN A 356 23.30 13.80 -12.82
CA GLN A 356 22.96 12.50 -13.42
C GLN A 356 23.66 11.31 -12.73
N THR A 357 23.82 11.38 -11.41
CA THR A 357 24.39 10.28 -10.62
C THR A 357 23.29 9.55 -9.87
N ALA A 358 23.58 8.37 -9.30
CA ALA A 358 22.62 7.70 -8.42
C ALA A 358 22.54 8.45 -7.08
N PRO A 359 21.33 8.73 -6.54
CA PRO A 359 21.19 9.40 -5.25
C PRO A 359 21.85 8.56 -4.16
N LYS A 360 22.85 9.14 -3.49
CA LYS A 360 23.59 8.53 -2.37
C LYS A 360 23.07 9.07 -1.05
N PHE A 361 21.80 8.86 -0.74
CA PHE A 361 21.25 9.27 0.53
C PHE A 361 20.51 8.11 1.22
N ILE A 362 20.83 7.87 2.48
CA ILE A 362 20.25 6.83 3.32
C ILE A 362 19.56 7.52 4.49
N TRP A 363 18.28 7.22 4.68
CA TRP A 363 17.52 7.71 5.82
C TRP A 363 18.08 7.13 7.11
N SER A 364 18.50 7.99 8.03
CA SER A 364 18.78 7.59 9.40
C SER A 364 17.64 7.97 10.32
N ARG A 365 17.48 7.25 11.43
CA ARG A 365 16.51 7.58 12.49
C ARG A 365 16.60 9.04 12.94
N ALA A 366 17.81 9.57 13.10
CA ALA A 366 18.02 10.96 13.52
C ALA A 366 17.47 11.97 12.49
N MET A 367 17.65 11.68 11.20
CA MET A 367 17.14 12.54 10.13
C MET A 367 15.64 12.49 9.99
N LEU A 368 15.05 11.29 10.05
CA LEU A 368 13.60 11.11 10.05
C LEU A 368 12.96 11.84 11.23
N PHE A 369 13.57 11.73 12.42
CA PHE A 369 13.08 12.41 13.60
C PHE A 369 13.23 13.95 13.51
N SER A 370 14.34 14.43 12.93
CA SER A 370 14.53 15.86 12.65
C SER A 370 13.46 16.41 11.70
N ALA A 371 13.01 15.62 10.72
CA ALA A 371 11.92 16.02 9.83
C ALA A 371 10.63 16.30 10.61
N PHE A 372 10.25 15.46 11.58
CA PHE A 372 9.08 15.72 12.42
C PHE A 372 9.23 16.98 13.29
N LYS A 373 10.43 17.25 13.83
CA LYS A 373 10.69 18.52 14.52
C LYS A 373 10.50 19.73 13.61
N ASN A 374 11.02 19.66 12.39
CA ASN A 374 10.87 20.74 11.41
C ASN A 374 9.40 20.93 11.03
N LEU A 375 8.65 19.85 10.85
CA LEU A 375 7.21 19.88 10.56
C LEU A 375 6.40 20.64 11.61
N SER A 376 6.78 20.55 12.89
CA SER A 376 6.14 21.32 13.97
C SER A 376 6.44 22.82 13.94
N SER A 377 7.55 23.21 13.35
CA SER A 377 7.95 24.62 13.23
C SER A 377 7.39 25.25 11.94
N ALA A 378 7.43 24.48 10.85
CA ALA A 378 7.09 24.86 9.48
C ALA A 378 5.57 24.76 9.17
N GLY A 379 4.96 23.61 9.50
CA GLY A 379 3.61 23.25 9.06
C GLY A 379 2.50 23.53 10.07
N ALA A 380 2.84 23.81 11.34
CA ALA A 380 1.87 23.85 12.44
C ALA A 380 0.82 24.97 12.33
N ASN A 381 1.08 26.03 11.56
CA ASN A 381 0.17 27.17 11.46
C ASN A 381 -0.96 26.97 10.44
N ASN A 382 -0.77 26.13 9.43
CA ASN A 382 -1.75 25.97 8.34
C ASN A 382 -2.16 24.51 8.06
N THR A 383 -1.52 23.54 8.71
CA THR A 383 -1.80 22.10 8.53
C THR A 383 -2.05 21.44 9.88
N ALA A 384 -3.05 20.56 9.93
CA ALA A 384 -3.40 19.76 11.09
C ALA A 384 -3.17 18.29 10.77
N PHE A 385 -2.35 17.60 11.56
CA PHE A 385 -1.97 16.21 11.31
C PHE A 385 -2.69 15.26 12.26
N CYS A 386 -3.25 14.18 11.71
CA CYS A 386 -3.79 13.06 12.48
C CYS A 386 -3.10 11.76 12.05
N MET A 387 -2.58 11.01 13.02
CA MET A 387 -1.80 9.79 12.80
C MET A 387 -2.51 8.61 13.44
N PHE A 388 -2.74 7.55 12.67
CA PHE A 388 -3.25 6.27 13.18
C PHE A 388 -2.11 5.25 13.21
N ILE A 389 -1.78 4.71 14.39
CA ILE A 389 -0.66 3.77 14.55
C ILE A 389 -1.18 2.48 15.19
N ASP A 390 -1.33 1.43 14.40
CA ASP A 390 -1.81 0.12 14.85
C ASP A 390 -0.67 -0.83 15.22
N GLY A 391 -0.90 -1.64 16.25
CA GLY A 391 -0.03 -2.73 16.65
C GLY A 391 1.24 -2.29 17.36
N LEU A 392 1.19 -1.38 18.34
CA LEU A 392 2.41 -0.99 19.08
C LEU A 392 3.13 -2.19 19.73
N ASP A 393 2.38 -3.23 20.11
CA ASP A 393 2.92 -4.49 20.64
C ASP A 393 3.52 -5.43 19.56
N GLU A 394 3.47 -5.04 18.28
CA GLU A 394 4.14 -5.69 17.15
C GLU A 394 5.48 -5.03 16.78
N TYR A 395 5.84 -3.96 17.49
CA TYR A 395 7.14 -3.31 17.35
C TYR A 395 8.28 -4.22 17.80
N LYS A 396 9.35 -4.25 16.99
CA LYS A 396 10.59 -4.97 17.27
C LYS A 396 11.64 -3.98 17.76
N GLY A 397 11.78 -3.88 19.08
CA GLY A 397 12.76 -3.03 19.75
C GLY A 397 12.36 -2.77 21.20
N ASP A 398 12.92 -1.70 21.76
CA ASP A 398 12.55 -1.23 23.09
C ASP A 398 11.26 -0.41 23.05
N HIS A 399 10.22 -0.90 23.72
CA HIS A 399 8.91 -0.26 23.75
C HIS A 399 8.93 1.09 24.49
N ASP A 400 9.85 1.30 25.43
CA ASP A 400 10.04 2.61 26.07
C ASP A 400 10.55 3.65 25.07
N GLU A 401 11.46 3.25 24.16
CA GLU A 401 11.91 4.12 23.06
C GLU A 401 10.78 4.45 22.07
N LEU A 402 9.91 3.49 21.77
CA LEU A 402 8.73 3.72 20.91
C LEU A 402 7.76 4.71 21.57
N ILE A 403 7.45 4.50 22.85
CA ILE A 403 6.57 5.39 23.62
C ILE A 403 7.17 6.80 23.69
N ALA A 404 8.48 6.92 23.92
CA ALA A 404 9.17 8.20 23.93
C ALA A 404 9.05 8.92 22.58
N ALA A 405 9.20 8.20 21.46
CA ALA A 405 9.00 8.76 20.13
C ALA A 405 7.56 9.21 19.88
N ILE A 406 6.55 8.43 20.25
CA ILE A 406 5.13 8.80 20.12
C ILE A 406 4.81 10.05 20.95
N ARG A 407 5.33 10.13 22.18
CA ARG A 407 5.19 11.32 23.03
C ARG A 407 5.84 12.54 22.40
N GLN A 408 7.03 12.40 21.81
CA GLN A 408 7.68 13.47 21.08
C GLN A 408 6.85 13.94 19.89
N LEU A 409 6.28 13.02 19.10
CA LEU A 409 5.35 13.37 18.03
C LEU A 409 4.12 14.13 18.56
N SER A 410 3.56 13.72 19.70
CA SER A 410 2.38 14.38 20.29
C SER A 410 2.63 15.83 20.72
N SER A 411 3.88 16.22 20.95
CA SER A 411 4.25 17.61 21.26
C SER A 411 4.14 18.57 20.07
N LEU A 412 3.94 18.02 18.86
CA LEU A 412 3.94 18.75 17.59
C LEU A 412 2.52 19.23 17.18
N ASN A 413 1.60 19.36 18.13
CA ASN A 413 0.18 19.71 17.90
C ASN A 413 -0.54 18.78 16.91
N VAL A 414 -0.26 17.48 17.03
CA VAL A 414 -0.86 16.43 16.19
C VAL A 414 -1.81 15.56 17.00
N LYS A 415 -2.80 14.98 16.32
CA LYS A 415 -3.61 13.90 16.87
C LYS A 415 -2.95 12.56 16.57
N ILE A 416 -2.90 11.69 17.57
CA ILE A 416 -2.37 10.33 17.43
C ILE A 416 -3.37 9.35 18.03
N CYS A 417 -3.96 8.48 17.21
CA CYS A 417 -4.68 7.31 17.68
C CYS A 417 -3.72 6.13 17.62
N VAL A 418 -3.48 5.47 18.76
CA VAL A 418 -2.62 4.30 18.85
C VAL A 418 -3.41 3.08 19.28
N ALA A 419 -3.09 1.91 18.73
CA ALA A 419 -3.73 0.65 19.12
C ALA A 419 -2.71 -0.41 19.55
N SER A 420 -3.02 -1.14 20.62
CA SER A 420 -2.17 -2.24 21.11
C SER A 420 -2.90 -3.24 21.98
N ARG A 421 -2.23 -4.34 22.33
CA ARG A 421 -2.65 -5.23 23.42
C ARG A 421 -2.53 -4.53 24.79
N PRO A 422 -3.29 -4.98 25.80
CA PRO A 422 -3.30 -4.40 27.15
C PRO A 422 -2.04 -4.76 27.99
N TRP A 423 -0.84 -4.70 27.39
CA TRP A 423 0.43 -4.93 28.09
C TRP A 423 0.70 -3.84 29.13
N ASN A 424 1.36 -4.21 30.23
CA ASN A 424 1.59 -3.30 31.37
C ASN A 424 2.29 -2.00 30.96
N ILE A 425 3.31 -2.08 30.09
CA ILE A 425 4.04 -0.91 29.60
C ILE A 425 3.13 0.12 28.89
N PHE A 426 2.12 -0.32 28.16
CA PHE A 426 1.15 0.58 27.52
C PHE A 426 0.08 1.04 28.50
N LYS A 427 -0.37 0.16 29.40
CA LYS A 427 -1.33 0.53 30.45
C LYS A 427 -0.78 1.61 31.37
N GLU A 428 0.44 1.47 31.85
CA GLU A 428 1.10 2.44 32.72
C GLU A 428 1.11 3.84 32.10
N VAL A 429 1.22 3.92 30.78
CA VAL A 429 1.33 5.18 30.04
C VAL A 429 -0.02 5.73 29.57
N TYR A 430 -0.89 4.90 29.02
CA TYR A 430 -2.10 5.32 28.32
C TYR A 430 -3.40 5.05 29.10
N ASP A 431 -3.36 4.30 30.20
CA ASP A 431 -4.56 3.96 30.98
C ASP A 431 -4.97 5.05 32.00
N GLN A 432 -4.15 6.10 32.12
CA GLN A 432 -4.29 7.17 33.12
C GLN A 432 -5.49 8.07 32.88
N ASP A 433 -5.88 8.31 31.61
CA ASP A 433 -7.02 9.14 31.23
C ASP A 433 -8.13 8.30 30.59
N THR A 434 -9.26 8.17 31.28
CA THR A 434 -10.44 7.44 30.79
C THR A 434 -11.11 8.08 29.57
N GLN A 435 -10.90 9.38 29.33
CA GLN A 435 -11.46 10.09 28.17
C GLN A 435 -10.64 9.89 26.90
N SER A 436 -9.41 9.37 27.03
CA SER A 436 -8.46 9.20 25.93
C SER A 436 -8.11 7.73 25.69
N ARG A 437 -8.99 6.80 26.13
CA ARG A 437 -8.80 5.35 25.94
C ARG A 437 -10.11 4.62 25.72
N LEU A 438 -10.05 3.44 25.10
CA LEU A 438 -11.14 2.47 25.09
C LEU A 438 -10.63 1.03 25.10
N TYR A 439 -11.47 0.11 25.59
CA TYR A 439 -11.24 -1.34 25.49
C TYR A 439 -12.24 -1.94 24.51
N LEU A 440 -11.72 -2.54 23.44
CA LEU A 440 -12.56 -2.97 22.31
C LEU A 440 -13.49 -4.13 22.65
N GLU A 441 -13.01 -5.11 23.43
CA GLU A 441 -13.78 -6.28 23.86
C GLU A 441 -15.04 -5.93 24.66
N ASP A 442 -15.08 -4.76 25.31
CA ASP A 442 -16.23 -4.32 26.11
C ASP A 442 -17.31 -3.65 25.25
N LEU A 443 -16.98 -3.29 24.01
CA LEU A 443 -17.81 -2.44 23.14
C LEU A 443 -18.26 -3.16 21.85
N ASN A 444 -17.62 -4.27 21.49
CA ASN A 444 -17.87 -4.96 20.22
C ASN A 444 -18.98 -6.02 20.27
N ARG A 445 -19.69 -6.20 21.40
CA ARG A 445 -20.74 -7.22 21.54
C ARG A 445 -21.81 -7.14 20.45
N LYS A 446 -22.35 -5.94 20.21
CA LYS A 446 -23.40 -5.74 19.18
C LYS A 446 -22.89 -6.04 17.77
N ASP A 447 -21.64 -5.68 17.48
CA ASP A 447 -21.02 -5.98 16.19
C ASP A 447 -20.86 -7.50 15.99
N ILE A 448 -20.51 -8.22 17.07
CA ILE A 448 -20.45 -9.68 17.07
C ILE A 448 -21.84 -10.29 16.84
N GLU A 449 -22.88 -9.78 17.49
CA GLU A 449 -24.27 -10.19 17.28
C GLU A 449 -24.68 -10.02 15.80
N GLU A 450 -24.42 -8.84 15.21
CA GLU A 450 -24.70 -8.58 13.80
C GLU A 450 -23.93 -9.51 12.86
N TYR A 451 -22.67 -9.78 13.17
CA TYR A 451 -21.83 -10.70 12.39
C TYR A 451 -22.36 -12.15 12.44
N VAL A 452 -22.67 -12.65 13.64
CA VAL A 452 -23.17 -14.02 13.87
C VAL A 452 -24.54 -14.19 13.22
N GLN A 453 -25.44 -13.23 13.42
CA GLN A 453 -26.76 -13.23 12.77
C GLN A 453 -26.62 -13.22 11.24
N GLY A 454 -25.70 -12.41 10.70
CA GLY A 454 -25.52 -12.27 9.25
C GLY A 454 -24.87 -13.47 8.56
N HIS A 455 -23.99 -14.22 9.24
CA HIS A 455 -23.26 -15.36 8.65
C HIS A 455 -23.83 -16.73 9.01
N LEU A 456 -24.45 -16.86 10.18
CA LEU A 456 -25.05 -18.11 10.65
C LEU A 456 -26.57 -18.01 10.67
N GLY A 457 -27.12 -17.02 11.37
CA GLY A 457 -28.57 -16.84 11.55
C GLY A 457 -29.35 -16.64 10.24
N ALA A 458 -28.73 -15.98 9.26
CA ALA A 458 -29.32 -15.71 7.96
C ALA A 458 -29.28 -16.90 6.98
N LEU A 459 -28.61 -18.00 7.33
CA LEU A 459 -28.52 -19.16 6.45
C LEU A 459 -29.86 -19.91 6.39
N PRO A 460 -30.34 -20.29 5.18
CA PRO A 460 -31.61 -21.00 5.04
C PRO A 460 -31.70 -22.27 5.90
N LYS A 461 -30.61 -23.06 5.96
CA LYS A 461 -30.55 -24.27 6.81
C LYS A 461 -30.70 -23.95 8.30
N PHE A 462 -30.09 -22.86 8.78
CA PHE A 462 -30.20 -22.45 10.17
C PHE A 462 -31.58 -21.87 10.51
N GLN A 463 -32.19 -21.13 9.58
CA GLN A 463 -33.57 -20.63 9.73
C GLN A 463 -34.58 -21.79 9.81
N GLN A 464 -34.43 -22.82 8.97
CA GLN A 464 -35.24 -24.04 9.04
C GLN A 464 -35.05 -24.76 10.38
N LEU A 465 -33.82 -24.89 10.86
CA LEU A 465 -33.50 -25.47 12.16
C LEU A 465 -34.19 -24.72 13.30
N THR A 466 -34.15 -23.38 13.26
CA THR A 466 -34.76 -22.49 14.26
C THR A 466 -36.29 -22.53 14.23
N HIS A 467 -36.88 -22.66 13.04
CA HIS A 467 -38.33 -22.84 12.89
C HIS A 467 -38.80 -24.16 13.51
N ASN A 468 -38.06 -25.24 13.28
CA ASN A 468 -38.38 -26.56 13.81
C ASN A 468 -38.10 -26.68 15.32
N HIS A 469 -37.17 -25.87 15.84
CA HIS A 469 -36.72 -25.93 17.21
C HIS A 469 -36.34 -24.54 17.73
N ALA A 470 -37.21 -23.93 18.53
CA ALA A 470 -36.99 -22.59 19.08
C ALA A 470 -35.65 -22.44 19.84
N GLN A 471 -35.18 -23.51 20.47
CA GLN A 471 -33.89 -23.55 21.19
C GLN A 471 -32.66 -23.36 20.30
N ALA A 472 -32.74 -23.60 18.98
CA ALA A 472 -31.61 -23.35 18.07
C ALA A 472 -31.22 -21.86 18.01
N ALA A 473 -32.15 -20.94 18.30
CA ALA A 473 -31.84 -19.52 18.40
C ALA A 473 -30.83 -19.22 19.54
N ALA A 474 -30.82 -20.03 20.61
CA ALA A 474 -29.90 -19.87 21.73
C ALA A 474 -28.42 -20.07 21.33
N ILE A 475 -28.16 -20.80 20.24
CA ILE A 475 -26.80 -20.99 19.71
C ILE A 475 -26.17 -19.64 19.35
N LEU A 476 -26.95 -18.71 18.76
CA LEU A 476 -26.42 -17.41 18.36
C LEU A 476 -25.98 -16.60 19.59
N GLU A 477 -26.83 -16.56 20.63
CA GLU A 477 -26.52 -15.86 21.88
C GLU A 477 -25.36 -16.53 22.63
N GLU A 478 -25.30 -17.85 22.64
CA GLU A 478 -24.20 -18.59 23.28
C GLU A 478 -22.86 -18.31 22.58
N VAL A 479 -22.82 -18.20 21.25
CA VAL A 479 -21.62 -17.75 20.51
C VAL A 479 -21.20 -16.35 20.94
N VAL A 480 -22.15 -15.40 21.00
CA VAL A 480 -21.87 -14.02 21.42
C VAL A 480 -21.30 -14.00 22.84
N GLN A 481 -21.94 -14.69 23.78
CA GLN A 481 -21.54 -14.73 25.18
C GLN A 481 -20.18 -15.40 25.39
N LYS A 482 -19.94 -16.57 24.77
CA LYS A 482 -18.67 -17.30 24.90
C LYS A 482 -17.50 -16.59 24.23
N SER A 483 -17.74 -15.70 23.27
CA SER A 483 -16.68 -14.97 22.58
C SER A 483 -15.87 -14.05 23.49
N GLN A 484 -16.46 -13.53 24.57
CA GLN A 484 -15.87 -12.53 25.45
C GLN A 484 -15.18 -11.36 24.72
N GLY A 485 -15.76 -10.94 23.59
CA GLY A 485 -15.26 -9.87 22.74
C GLY A 485 -14.11 -10.24 21.79
N VAL A 486 -13.79 -11.54 21.65
CA VAL A 486 -12.73 -12.03 20.76
C VAL A 486 -13.31 -12.40 19.39
N PHE A 487 -13.26 -11.46 18.45
CA PHE A 487 -13.82 -11.62 17.10
C PHE A 487 -13.21 -12.79 16.30
N LEU A 488 -11.90 -13.05 16.47
CA LEU A 488 -11.26 -14.21 15.84
C LEU A 488 -11.90 -15.53 16.26
N TRP A 489 -12.24 -15.66 17.54
CA TRP A 489 -12.94 -16.84 18.08
C TRP A 489 -14.32 -16.99 17.43
N VAL A 490 -15.07 -15.89 17.31
CA VAL A 490 -16.38 -15.86 16.65
C VAL A 490 -16.26 -16.34 15.20
N TYR A 491 -15.30 -15.80 14.45
CA TYR A 491 -15.05 -16.20 13.06
C TYR A 491 -14.83 -17.72 12.93
N LEU A 492 -14.01 -18.29 13.82
CA LEU A 492 -13.68 -19.71 13.82
C LEU A 492 -14.88 -20.59 14.20
N VAL A 493 -15.62 -20.21 15.23
CA VAL A 493 -16.81 -20.96 15.70
C VAL A 493 -17.92 -20.90 14.68
N VAL A 494 -18.22 -19.73 14.12
CA VAL A 494 -19.22 -19.57 13.05
C VAL A 494 -18.86 -20.44 11.86
N ARG A 495 -17.59 -20.42 11.41
CA ARG A 495 -17.14 -21.28 10.31
C ARG A 495 -17.32 -22.76 10.63
N SER A 496 -16.99 -23.17 11.85
CA SER A 496 -17.22 -24.54 12.30
C SER A 496 -18.71 -24.90 12.26
N LEU A 497 -19.59 -24.10 12.85
CA LEU A 497 -21.03 -24.35 12.88
C LEU A 497 -21.64 -24.41 11.47
N ILE A 498 -21.18 -23.56 10.55
CA ILE A 498 -21.56 -23.62 9.13
C ILE A 498 -21.18 -24.98 8.52
N GLU A 499 -20.00 -25.51 8.84
CA GLU A 499 -19.59 -26.84 8.37
C GLU A 499 -20.48 -27.94 8.95
N GLY A 500 -20.88 -27.83 10.22
CA GLY A 500 -21.84 -28.75 10.83
C GLY A 500 -23.20 -28.73 10.12
N LEU A 501 -23.71 -27.54 9.79
CA LEU A 501 -24.95 -27.40 9.00
C LEU A 501 -24.83 -28.00 7.59
N ARG A 502 -23.64 -27.95 6.97
CA ARG A 502 -23.39 -28.60 5.68
C ARG A 502 -23.48 -30.10 5.80
N ASN A 503 -22.97 -30.66 6.90
CA ASN A 503 -23.02 -32.09 7.24
C ASN A 503 -24.36 -32.54 7.83
N GLU A 504 -25.36 -31.65 7.89
CA GLU A 504 -26.69 -31.93 8.44
C GLU A 504 -26.67 -32.32 9.92
N ASP A 505 -25.72 -31.77 10.68
CA ASP A 505 -25.65 -31.92 12.12
C ASP A 505 -26.98 -31.51 12.78
N ARG A 506 -27.47 -32.36 13.68
CA ARG A 506 -28.60 -32.06 14.55
C ARG A 506 -28.23 -30.94 15.52
N ILE A 507 -29.23 -30.28 16.10
CA ILE A 507 -29.02 -29.20 17.08
C ILE A 507 -28.12 -29.64 18.22
N SER A 508 -28.33 -30.84 18.77
CA SER A 508 -27.50 -31.38 19.85
C SER A 508 -26.03 -31.49 19.46
N GLN A 509 -25.73 -31.82 18.21
CA GLN A 509 -24.36 -31.91 17.69
C GLN A 509 -23.77 -30.52 17.46
N LEU A 510 -24.56 -29.55 17.00
CA LEU A 510 -24.12 -28.15 16.90
C LEU A 510 -23.82 -27.55 18.27
N GLU A 511 -24.67 -27.82 19.27
CA GLU A 511 -24.44 -27.44 20.67
C GLU A 511 -23.19 -28.12 21.24
N GLU A 512 -23.02 -29.42 21.00
CA GLU A 512 -21.82 -30.16 21.43
C GLU A 512 -20.56 -29.56 20.80
N ARG A 513 -20.60 -29.26 19.49
CA ARG A 513 -19.50 -28.58 18.80
C ARG A 513 -19.21 -27.24 19.47
N LEU A 514 -20.22 -26.38 19.67
CA LEU A 514 -20.07 -25.08 20.34
C LEU A 514 -19.51 -25.19 21.76
N ARG A 515 -19.95 -26.18 22.54
CA ARG A 515 -19.47 -26.42 23.90
C ARG A 515 -18.03 -26.93 23.91
N ALA A 516 -17.64 -27.72 22.91
CA ALA A 516 -16.28 -28.21 22.74
C ALA A 516 -15.28 -27.11 22.35
N PHE A 517 -15.72 -25.96 21.81
CA PHE A 517 -14.82 -24.82 21.58
C PHE A 517 -14.35 -24.23 22.92
N PRO A 518 -13.02 -24.24 23.18
CA PRO A 518 -12.44 -23.54 24.31
C PRO A 518 -12.65 -22.03 24.15
N THR A 519 -12.91 -21.29 25.23
CA THR A 519 -13.05 -19.83 25.18
C THR A 519 -11.71 -19.11 25.03
N ASP A 520 -10.61 -19.79 25.37
CA ASP A 520 -9.25 -19.27 25.19
C ASP A 520 -8.71 -19.61 23.78
N LEU A 521 -8.04 -18.64 23.14
CA LEU A 521 -7.51 -18.82 21.78
C LEU A 521 -6.33 -19.81 21.74
N GLU A 522 -5.52 -19.87 22.79
CA GLU A 522 -4.38 -20.79 22.88
C GLU A 522 -4.88 -22.23 22.95
N ASP A 523 -5.84 -22.51 23.84
CA ASP A 523 -6.49 -23.82 23.93
C ASP A 523 -7.17 -24.22 22.62
N PHE A 524 -7.74 -23.24 21.91
CA PHE A 524 -8.32 -23.47 20.59
C PHE A 524 -7.27 -23.84 19.54
N PHE A 525 -6.15 -23.13 19.47
CA PHE A 525 -5.07 -23.50 18.56
C PHE A 525 -4.46 -24.84 18.94
N ARG A 526 -4.35 -25.16 20.23
CA ARG A 526 -3.98 -26.48 20.72
C ARG A 526 -4.92 -27.55 20.21
N HIS A 527 -6.22 -27.33 20.33
CA HIS A 527 -7.22 -28.25 19.77
C HIS A 527 -7.08 -28.44 18.25
N ILE A 528 -6.88 -27.37 17.46
CA ILE A 528 -6.62 -27.53 16.01
C ILE A 528 -5.35 -28.35 15.78
N PHE A 529 -4.28 -27.99 16.48
CA PHE A 529 -2.95 -28.54 16.32
C PHE A 529 -2.92 -30.04 16.66
N ASP A 530 -3.56 -30.43 17.76
CA ASP A 530 -3.65 -31.83 18.21
C ASP A 530 -4.53 -32.68 17.27
N ASN A 531 -5.47 -32.06 16.56
CA ASN A 531 -6.32 -32.71 15.55
C ASN A 531 -5.77 -32.61 14.12
N LEU A 532 -4.53 -32.15 13.92
CA LEU A 532 -3.88 -32.22 12.61
C LEU A 532 -3.69 -33.69 12.21
N ASP A 533 -3.81 -33.99 10.92
CA ASP A 533 -3.68 -35.36 10.43
C ASP A 533 -2.23 -35.86 10.66
N PRO A 534 -2.02 -36.92 11.47
CA PRO A 534 -0.69 -37.44 11.76
C PRO A 534 0.10 -37.84 10.50
N PHE A 535 -0.59 -38.21 9.41
CA PHE A 535 0.04 -38.56 8.13
C PHE A 535 0.82 -37.38 7.53
N TYR A 536 0.34 -36.14 7.73
CA TYR A 536 1.00 -34.92 7.25
C TYR A 536 1.83 -34.21 8.32
N SER A 537 2.08 -34.82 9.47
CA SER A 537 2.79 -34.20 10.61
C SER A 537 4.13 -33.58 10.20
N LYS A 538 4.90 -34.31 9.39
CA LYS A 538 6.20 -33.87 8.87
C LYS A 538 6.11 -32.66 7.95
N GLN A 539 5.25 -32.69 6.93
CA GLN A 539 5.07 -31.57 6.01
C GLN A 539 4.53 -30.34 6.75
N THR A 540 3.60 -30.55 7.67
CA THR A 540 2.98 -29.47 8.45
C THR A 540 4.00 -28.81 9.37
N ALA A 541 4.83 -29.59 10.06
CA ALA A 541 5.93 -29.09 10.89
C ALA A 541 6.91 -28.24 10.07
N ARG A 542 7.31 -28.72 8.89
CA ARG A 542 8.20 -27.99 7.97
C ARG A 542 7.59 -26.69 7.47
N MET A 543 6.30 -26.70 7.09
CA MET A 543 5.56 -25.50 6.71
C MET A 543 5.58 -24.47 7.83
N PHE A 544 5.25 -24.87 9.07
CA PHE A 544 5.33 -23.97 10.22
C PHE A 544 6.74 -23.44 10.46
N GLN A 545 7.77 -24.28 10.43
CA GLN A 545 9.15 -23.82 10.61
C GLN A 545 9.57 -22.82 9.54
N VAL A 546 9.24 -23.06 8.27
CA VAL A 546 9.54 -22.12 7.18
C VAL A 546 8.80 -20.80 7.36
N THR A 547 7.52 -20.82 7.74
CA THR A 547 6.78 -19.58 8.01
C THR A 547 7.33 -18.85 9.25
N LEU A 548 7.71 -19.58 10.30
CA LEU A 548 8.22 -19.01 11.56
C LEU A 548 9.61 -18.39 11.40
N ASN A 549 10.50 -19.03 10.63
CA ASN A 549 11.87 -18.59 10.36
C ASN A 549 11.95 -17.49 9.28
N ASN A 550 10.82 -17.01 8.80
CA ASN A 550 10.80 -15.89 7.89
C ASN A 550 11.27 -14.59 8.58
N ARG A 551 12.46 -14.10 8.20
CA ARG A 551 13.07 -12.90 8.79
C ARG A 551 12.79 -11.63 7.99
N LEU A 552 12.55 -11.75 6.68
CA LEU A 552 12.50 -10.62 5.76
C LEU A 552 11.09 -10.33 5.25
N LEU A 553 10.44 -11.28 4.58
CA LEU A 553 9.13 -11.10 3.94
C LEU A 553 8.47 -12.47 3.78
N PRO A 554 7.15 -12.63 4.05
CA PRO A 554 6.46 -13.90 3.85
C PRO A 554 6.71 -14.46 2.45
N PHE A 555 6.86 -15.78 2.36
CA PHE A 555 7.21 -16.43 1.11
C PHE A 555 6.00 -16.57 0.18
N SER A 556 6.27 -16.69 -1.12
CA SER A 556 5.22 -16.96 -2.10
C SER A 556 4.68 -18.38 -1.93
N PRO A 557 3.45 -18.69 -2.39
CA PRO A 557 2.97 -20.06 -2.41
C PRO A 557 3.88 -20.98 -3.25
N LEU A 558 4.52 -20.46 -4.31
CA LEU A 558 5.47 -21.24 -5.12
C LEU A 558 6.66 -21.73 -4.30
N THR A 559 7.17 -20.92 -3.37
CA THR A 559 8.25 -21.35 -2.46
C THR A 559 7.84 -22.62 -1.69
N TYR A 560 6.62 -22.65 -1.14
CA TYR A 560 6.11 -23.84 -0.43
C TYR A 560 5.85 -25.02 -1.37
N TRP A 561 5.45 -24.76 -2.62
CA TRP A 561 5.29 -25.80 -3.63
C TRP A 561 6.63 -26.48 -3.90
N PHE A 562 7.70 -25.71 -4.16
CA PHE A 562 9.03 -26.28 -4.38
C PHE A 562 9.63 -26.94 -3.14
N MET A 563 9.27 -26.49 -1.94
CA MET A 563 9.67 -27.15 -0.70
C MET A 563 9.08 -28.56 -0.59
N ASP A 564 7.81 -28.75 -0.97
CA ASP A 564 7.20 -30.08 -1.04
C ASP A 564 7.94 -30.97 -2.05
N GLU A 565 8.20 -30.48 -3.26
CA GLU A 565 8.88 -31.29 -4.31
C GLU A 565 10.32 -31.66 -3.94
N GLN A 566 11.00 -30.85 -3.11
CA GLN A 566 12.32 -31.19 -2.57
C GLN A 566 12.31 -32.34 -1.58
N GLU A 567 11.16 -32.65 -0.98
CA GLU A 567 11.06 -33.83 -0.13
C GLU A 567 11.26 -35.11 -0.95
N ASP A 568 10.73 -35.15 -2.17
CA ASP A 568 10.88 -36.27 -3.09
C ASP A 568 12.22 -36.22 -3.84
N CYS A 569 12.72 -35.02 -4.15
CA CYS A 569 13.99 -34.83 -4.85
C CYS A 569 14.84 -33.71 -4.21
N PRO A 570 15.68 -34.02 -3.20
CA PRO A 570 16.47 -33.02 -2.47
C PRO A 570 17.40 -32.17 -3.34
N GLN A 571 17.85 -32.69 -4.48
CA GLN A 571 18.75 -32.01 -5.41
C GLN A 571 18.03 -31.34 -6.58
N MET A 572 16.69 -31.33 -6.61
CA MET A 572 15.88 -30.77 -7.69
C MET A 572 16.30 -29.35 -8.05
N ALA A 573 16.52 -28.48 -7.05
CA ALA A 573 16.90 -27.10 -7.28
C ALA A 573 18.25 -26.98 -8.02
N LEU A 574 19.18 -27.91 -7.81
CA LEU A 574 20.48 -27.92 -8.50
C LEU A 574 20.37 -28.54 -9.89
N SER A 575 19.59 -29.61 -10.06
CA SER A 575 19.49 -30.35 -11.31
C SER A 575 18.51 -29.76 -12.33
N MET A 576 17.51 -28.98 -11.88
CA MET A 576 16.52 -28.39 -12.78
C MET A 576 17.14 -27.33 -13.70
N PRO A 577 16.70 -27.26 -14.98
CA PRO A 577 17.15 -26.23 -15.92
C PRO A 577 16.64 -24.84 -15.50
N VAL A 578 17.34 -23.80 -15.94
CA VAL A 578 16.86 -22.42 -15.86
C VAL A 578 15.86 -22.23 -17.00
N GLN A 579 14.56 -22.30 -16.68
CA GLN A 579 13.49 -22.20 -17.65
C GLN A 579 12.25 -21.60 -17.00
N GLY A 580 11.87 -20.42 -17.51
CA GLY A 580 10.64 -19.74 -17.11
C GLY A 580 9.40 -20.61 -17.31
N ILE A 581 8.54 -20.66 -16.29
CA ILE A 581 7.24 -21.33 -16.37
C ILE A 581 6.16 -20.34 -16.79
N SER A 582 5.13 -20.83 -17.47
CA SER A 582 4.04 -19.95 -17.91
C SER A 582 3.22 -19.43 -16.72
N ALA A 583 2.56 -18.28 -16.89
CA ALA A 583 1.67 -17.73 -15.87
C ALA A 583 0.58 -18.72 -15.43
N HIS A 584 0.10 -19.54 -16.38
CA HIS A 584 -0.84 -20.61 -16.12
C HIS A 584 -0.23 -21.72 -15.24
N GLN A 585 0.98 -22.18 -15.55
CA GLN A 585 1.68 -23.20 -14.75
C GLN A 585 1.94 -22.71 -13.32
N SER A 586 2.40 -21.46 -13.16
CA SER A 586 2.55 -20.82 -11.85
C SER A 586 1.24 -20.79 -11.09
N PHE A 587 0.14 -20.38 -11.74
CA PHE A 587 -1.19 -20.33 -11.13
C PHE A 587 -1.68 -21.71 -10.66
N VAL A 588 -1.50 -22.75 -11.49
CA VAL A 588 -1.86 -24.13 -11.13
C VAL A 588 -1.07 -24.60 -9.91
N ARG A 589 0.26 -24.38 -9.88
CA ARG A 589 1.11 -24.76 -8.74
C ARG A 589 0.73 -24.02 -7.46
N MET A 590 0.50 -22.69 -7.55
CA MET A 590 0.04 -21.88 -6.42
C MET A 590 -1.33 -22.35 -5.90
N THR A 591 -2.23 -22.78 -6.78
CA THR A 591 -3.55 -23.30 -6.39
C THR A 591 -3.41 -24.66 -5.69
N GLN A 592 -2.59 -25.56 -6.23
CA GLN A 592 -2.33 -26.87 -5.63
C GLN A 592 -1.74 -26.77 -4.22
N ILE A 593 -0.69 -25.95 -4.04
CA ILE A 593 -0.09 -25.77 -2.72
C ILE A 593 -1.02 -25.04 -1.75
N THR A 594 -1.88 -24.13 -2.23
CA THR A 594 -2.93 -23.52 -1.39
C THR A 594 -3.88 -24.59 -0.84
N THR A 595 -4.30 -25.54 -1.68
CA THR A 595 -5.11 -26.69 -1.23
C THR A 595 -4.37 -27.57 -0.23
N ARG A 596 -3.07 -27.86 -0.46
CA ARG A 596 -2.24 -28.63 0.47
C ARG A 596 -2.09 -27.91 1.81
N ILE A 597 -1.79 -26.62 1.83
CA ILE A 597 -1.68 -25.80 3.05
C ILE A 597 -3.00 -25.82 3.82
N ASN A 598 -4.13 -25.62 3.13
CA ASN A 598 -5.46 -25.67 3.77
C ASN A 598 -5.75 -27.03 4.42
N GLY A 599 -5.47 -28.13 3.72
CA GLY A 599 -5.70 -29.49 4.23
C GLY A 599 -4.76 -29.87 5.37
N ARG A 600 -3.49 -29.46 5.30
CA ARG A 600 -2.44 -29.83 6.26
C ARG A 600 -2.40 -28.95 7.51
N CYS A 601 -2.65 -27.65 7.35
CA CYS A 601 -2.54 -26.68 8.44
C CYS A 601 -3.90 -26.29 9.05
N LYS A 602 -5.02 -26.75 8.49
CA LYS A 602 -6.39 -26.50 8.96
C LYS A 602 -6.70 -25.02 9.28
N GLY A 603 -6.14 -24.10 8.50
CA GLY A 603 -6.34 -22.65 8.65
C GLY A 603 -5.40 -21.96 9.65
N LEU A 604 -4.39 -22.65 10.20
CA LEU A 604 -3.31 -21.98 10.95
C LEU A 604 -2.38 -21.17 10.03
N LEU A 605 -2.22 -21.64 8.79
CA LEU A 605 -1.61 -20.90 7.68
C LEU A 605 -2.65 -20.62 6.60
N GLU A 606 -2.51 -19.47 5.94
CA GLU A 606 -3.38 -19.03 4.85
C GLU A 606 -2.57 -18.39 3.72
N VAL A 607 -3.14 -18.46 2.51
CA VAL A 607 -2.58 -17.81 1.32
C VAL A 607 -3.38 -16.54 1.02
N THR A 608 -2.74 -15.38 1.16
CA THR A 608 -3.38 -14.07 0.95
C THR A 608 -2.53 -13.14 0.08
N PRO A 609 -3.11 -12.44 -0.91
CA PRO A 609 -4.45 -12.68 -1.47
C PRO A 609 -4.54 -14.06 -2.14
N VAL A 610 -5.77 -14.54 -2.39
CA VAL A 610 -6.02 -15.77 -3.14
C VAL A 610 -5.30 -15.72 -4.48
N PRO A 611 -4.57 -16.77 -4.91
CA PRO A 611 -3.87 -16.79 -6.18
C PRO A 611 -4.79 -16.45 -7.36
N ARG A 612 -4.27 -15.64 -8.29
CA ARG A 612 -4.94 -15.33 -9.56
C ARG A 612 -3.93 -15.43 -10.68
N GLU A 613 -4.36 -15.93 -11.84
CA GLU A 613 -3.49 -16.06 -13.00
C GLU A 613 -2.90 -14.71 -13.40
N GLY A 614 -1.58 -14.69 -13.64
CA GLY A 614 -0.82 -13.47 -13.94
C GLY A 614 -0.54 -12.54 -12.75
N ARG A 615 -0.92 -12.90 -11.51
CA ARG A 615 -0.59 -12.14 -10.30
C ARG A 615 0.32 -12.94 -9.37
N TYR A 616 1.43 -12.32 -8.95
CA TYR A 616 2.46 -12.95 -8.10
C TYR A 616 2.58 -12.29 -6.71
N ASN A 617 1.51 -11.64 -6.24
CA ASN A 617 1.48 -10.94 -4.96
C ASN A 617 0.92 -11.80 -3.81
N SER A 618 0.46 -13.03 -4.07
CA SER A 618 0.05 -13.98 -3.04
C SER A 618 1.21 -14.34 -2.12
N ARG A 619 0.92 -14.46 -0.83
CA ARG A 619 1.88 -14.77 0.23
C ARG A 619 1.29 -15.78 1.20
N VAL A 620 2.11 -16.69 1.71
CA VAL A 620 1.73 -17.61 2.79
C VAL A 620 2.10 -16.98 4.13
N ASP A 621 1.13 -16.84 5.01
CA ASP A 621 1.32 -16.28 6.35
C ASP A 621 0.32 -16.92 7.33
N PHE A 622 0.48 -16.65 8.62
CA PHE A 622 -0.47 -17.06 9.64
C PHE A 622 -1.83 -16.39 9.43
N LEU A 623 -2.90 -17.12 9.75
CA LEU A 623 -4.27 -16.58 9.81
C LEU A 623 -4.32 -15.33 10.69
N HIS A 624 -3.68 -15.40 11.85
CA HIS A 624 -3.58 -14.29 12.79
C HIS A 624 -2.29 -14.38 13.60
N ARG A 625 -1.80 -13.25 14.12
CA ARG A 625 -0.59 -13.19 14.96
C ARG A 625 -0.64 -14.16 16.15
N THR A 626 -1.79 -14.37 16.75
CA THR A 626 -1.94 -15.29 17.89
C THR A 626 -1.60 -16.73 17.53
N VAL A 627 -1.76 -17.13 16.27
CA VAL A 627 -1.31 -18.44 15.78
C VAL A 627 0.22 -18.53 15.85
N ARG A 628 0.92 -17.47 15.43
CA ARG A 628 2.37 -17.40 15.58
C ARG A 628 2.78 -17.44 17.05
N ASP A 629 2.13 -16.65 17.90
CA ASP A 629 2.42 -16.61 19.34
C ASP A 629 2.30 -18.03 19.93
N TYR A 630 1.21 -18.74 19.62
CA TYR A 630 0.99 -20.14 20.01
C TYR A 630 2.08 -21.08 19.47
N LEU A 631 2.38 -21.03 18.17
CA LEU A 631 3.39 -21.91 17.58
C LEU A 631 4.81 -21.66 18.12
N MET A 632 5.09 -20.46 18.65
CA MET A 632 6.37 -20.09 19.26
C MET A 632 6.52 -20.51 20.73
N THR A 633 5.47 -21.02 21.37
CA THR A 633 5.54 -21.57 22.73
C THR A 633 6.51 -22.76 22.80
N THR A 634 7.15 -22.94 23.95
CA THR A 634 8.24 -23.92 24.11
C THR A 634 7.77 -25.36 23.86
N ASP A 635 6.58 -25.71 24.34
CA ASP A 635 5.96 -27.02 24.17
C ASP A 635 5.63 -27.29 22.70
N VAL A 636 5.00 -26.33 22.01
CA VAL A 636 4.65 -26.50 20.60
C VAL A 636 5.88 -26.53 19.70
N GLN A 637 6.90 -25.71 19.99
CA GLN A 637 8.19 -25.77 19.29
C GLN A 637 8.87 -27.14 19.44
N ALA A 638 8.79 -27.77 20.62
CA ALA A 638 9.33 -29.11 20.81
C ALA A 638 8.62 -30.14 19.93
N ILE A 639 7.29 -30.06 19.82
CA ILE A 639 6.49 -30.96 18.95
C ILE A 639 6.78 -30.73 17.47
N ILE A 640 6.89 -29.46 17.04
CA ILE A 640 7.23 -29.15 15.65
C ILE A 640 8.62 -29.72 15.30
N LYS A 641 9.61 -29.56 16.19
CA LYS A 641 10.96 -30.08 15.99
C LYS A 641 11.03 -31.61 16.02
N SER A 642 10.21 -32.28 16.84
CA SER A 642 10.18 -33.75 16.80
C SER A 642 9.60 -34.29 15.49
N ASN A 643 8.72 -33.52 14.83
CA ASN A 643 8.00 -33.96 13.63
C ASN A 643 8.69 -33.59 12.32
N GLU A 644 9.65 -32.65 12.28
CA GLU A 644 10.30 -32.19 11.03
C GLU A 644 11.24 -33.23 10.38
N GLY A 645 11.69 -34.21 11.18
CA GLY A 645 12.63 -35.29 10.83
C GLY A 645 14.09 -34.96 11.16
N GLU A 646 14.87 -35.96 11.59
CA GLU A 646 16.21 -35.82 12.21
C GLU A 646 17.29 -35.08 11.37
N ALA A 647 17.07 -34.86 10.08
CA ALA A 647 18.02 -34.22 9.15
C ALA A 647 17.48 -32.96 8.46
N PHE A 648 16.33 -32.42 8.88
CA PHE A 648 15.76 -31.25 8.23
C PHE A 648 16.49 -29.96 8.63
N ASN A 649 17.09 -29.28 7.65
CA ASN A 649 17.63 -27.94 7.83
C ASN A 649 16.71 -26.92 7.14
N THR A 650 15.94 -26.19 7.95
CA THR A 650 14.99 -25.18 7.49
C THR A 650 15.62 -24.15 6.55
N ASN A 651 16.82 -23.65 6.86
CA ASN A 651 17.48 -22.66 6.02
C ASN A 651 17.89 -23.24 4.66
N LEU A 652 18.40 -24.48 4.64
CA LEU A 652 18.78 -25.15 3.40
C LEU A 652 17.56 -25.43 2.51
N ALA A 653 16.45 -25.88 3.11
CA ALA A 653 15.19 -26.09 2.39
C ALA A 653 14.64 -24.79 1.79
N ILE A 654 14.68 -23.69 2.54
CA ILE A 654 14.30 -22.36 2.03
C ILE A 654 15.21 -21.96 0.87
N CYS A 655 16.54 -22.09 1.01
CA CYS A 655 17.49 -21.75 -0.05
C CYS A 655 17.25 -22.57 -1.32
N GLY A 656 17.03 -23.88 -1.18
CA GLY A 656 16.68 -24.75 -2.30
C GLY A 656 15.40 -24.29 -2.98
N ALA A 657 14.35 -24.00 -2.20
CA ALA A 657 13.04 -23.63 -2.73
C ALA A 657 13.07 -22.30 -3.47
N LEU A 658 13.77 -21.31 -2.90
CA LEU A 658 13.99 -20.01 -3.54
C LEU A 658 14.83 -20.13 -4.81
N LEU A 659 15.87 -20.97 -4.81
CA LEU A 659 16.66 -21.24 -6.01
C LEU A 659 15.81 -21.87 -7.11
N ALA A 660 14.97 -22.85 -6.77
CA ALA A 660 14.06 -23.49 -7.71
C ALA A 660 13.05 -22.47 -8.28
N GLU A 661 12.47 -21.63 -7.42
CA GLU A 661 11.56 -20.56 -7.82
C GLU A 661 12.24 -19.57 -8.77
N LEU A 662 13.45 -19.09 -8.43
CA LEU A 662 14.24 -18.19 -9.28
C LEU A 662 14.58 -18.78 -10.64
N LYS A 663 14.83 -20.10 -10.73
CA LYS A 663 15.06 -20.78 -12.02
C LYS A 663 13.81 -20.87 -12.91
N THR A 664 12.63 -20.59 -12.35
CA THR A 664 11.34 -20.64 -13.06
C THR A 664 10.73 -19.28 -13.37
N ILE A 665 11.39 -18.20 -12.96
CA ILE A 665 11.10 -16.83 -13.40
C ILE A 665 11.86 -16.60 -14.70
#